data_AF-A0A2M7VA92-F1
#
_entry.id   AF-A0A2M7VA92-F1
#
_cell.length_a   1.000
_cell.length_b   1.000
_cell.length_c   1.000
_cell.angle_alpha   90.00
_cell.angle_beta   90.00
_cell.angle_gamma   90.00
#
_symmetry.space_group_name_H-M   'P 1'
#
loop_
_entity.id
_entity.type
_entity.pdbx_description
1 polymer ?
#
loop_
_entity_poly.entity_id
_entity_poly.type
_entity_poly.pdbx_seq_one_letter_code
_entity_poly.pdbx_strand_id
1 'polypeptide(L)'
;MKKFFLEILIEMYDNGIINENNEEEFFVEILKNNSADDVERLKFFAKEVSVFSSQYKHIFNMFNRDLSIMYQQDPASLKEVFSFFKKISNSLNQLQTNDVKTLLMDVKGNMGMFDLVGNILANLDFKIDTSALLDTVSKNPDSGEKLLDFFSNHREDFDKNYNKEISNLIIKNGDKIALMDAEKQNEFVDSLNEVQRIYNNSKHVHLAPALMSKLFENVGDIENLVSVANELSNSKLPFIGKGISKFVFEGERNITEIVEAVNEVVDIIEDNNLSIVTAHEIYKTVENMLVLNRKEKEQYIEILGLIDSSPSQEIKHISFELVAEVIKADNPLKAYRTIESIFVKNNLPLVGKLYRVFETLYPQKRLDDNLKLEVTSPYLRSIEGPKRFRTIFRDLLKVHIDSDNRSLRLFLESLQEGETMLAQVEGDGKHEPTKRELKKLEHFITKLNTLFLSSQLHSIESGVELNSDLTIDQIKDSYKNLKSSLDQISVSLGMESGNTVSENMITLFCGQLGYKSIEDVLTRMKTSKAIAHQRSMDMVSAAPDGYLKINRGDLLKGTDGSSMGVILESGPIARECIGAGATSDFTPHDIDFQLMDSSIEGIQDFETIVRTSISTGYGDVLMVVKDRGQYNITRNTDSEMVNDYDRGKYELYLSPILGKEHYGIRTGLSATEIDFLILEQEFDQRNHETLFLDIVENGYYIPVTDQTGKIIFTPEMYEEYRRFYRGVELYSGDDMEIVEMSQDMAHSAEIEKLSEEMKNERGDILEMFEGIRGIISEVLVESEIPLKDDLDMSIVGAELSSSGSTGRGTNKLGDFDFDLILRLDSSDASKVKEVIGLLCNRFGVNKSSDEVVTLAGTDTTDLGQLRILKANIGGKEIGIDIAFVGKSGDVLYASHDAVRDRLSWIKENVGEKAHDDVKANIVLTKKVLTEGGAYKKVEHGSIGGIGVENWILSNGGNMLEAFRTFKEAAYDENNNRLPLSEFQKKYRILDPGTNVKYNNHSDFAQTLKEGGYERILDVIDKYIPT
;
A
#
# COMPACT_ATOMS: atom_id res chain seq x y z
N MET A 1 30.44 -46.01 -1.91
CA MET A 1 29.04 -46.12 -2.41
C MET A 1 28.18 -44.94 -1.98
N LYS A 2 28.00 -44.63 -0.68
CA LYS A 2 27.18 -43.48 -0.23
C LYS A 2 27.71 -42.11 -0.69
N LYS A 3 29.02 -41.88 -0.57
CA LYS A 3 29.70 -40.68 -1.09
C LYS A 3 29.62 -40.55 -2.62
N PHE A 4 29.78 -41.68 -3.32
CA PHE A 4 29.70 -41.77 -4.78
C PHE A 4 28.32 -41.43 -5.34
N PHE A 5 27.23 -41.75 -4.62
CA PHE A 5 25.87 -41.45 -5.06
C PHE A 5 25.51 -39.97 -4.87
N LEU A 6 26.03 -39.34 -3.81
CA LEU A 6 25.85 -37.92 -3.55
C LEU A 6 26.65 -37.06 -4.55
N GLU A 7 27.86 -37.50 -4.89
CA GLU A 7 28.68 -36.89 -5.93
C GLU A 7 27.99 -36.95 -7.31
N ILE A 8 27.31 -38.06 -7.64
CA ILE A 8 26.50 -38.19 -8.88
C ILE A 8 25.29 -37.23 -8.88
N LEU A 9 24.57 -37.08 -7.77
CA LEU A 9 23.41 -36.19 -7.70
C LEU A 9 23.81 -34.72 -7.79
N ILE A 10 24.92 -34.34 -7.16
CA ILE A 10 25.50 -33.00 -7.26
C ILE A 10 25.95 -32.75 -8.71
N GLU A 11 26.64 -33.70 -9.33
CA GLU A 11 27.06 -33.61 -10.73
C GLU A 11 25.86 -33.57 -11.69
N MET A 12 24.72 -34.19 -11.38
CA MET A 12 23.49 -34.10 -12.17
C MET A 12 22.77 -32.75 -12.03
N TYR A 13 22.82 -32.13 -10.85
CA TYR A 13 22.23 -30.79 -10.60
C TYR A 13 23.10 -29.69 -11.20
N ASP A 14 24.42 -29.77 -11.03
CA ASP A 14 25.40 -28.83 -11.59
C ASP A 14 25.42 -28.87 -13.13
N ASN A 15 25.07 -30.01 -13.73
CA ASN A 15 24.92 -30.17 -15.19
C ASN A 15 23.48 -29.93 -15.70
N GLY A 16 22.55 -29.51 -14.84
CA GLY A 16 21.16 -29.14 -15.21
C GLY A 16 20.26 -30.32 -15.65
N ILE A 17 20.69 -31.56 -15.41
CA ILE A 17 19.91 -32.79 -15.69
C ILE A 17 18.69 -32.86 -14.75
N ILE A 18 18.87 -32.41 -13.51
CA ILE A 18 17.81 -32.19 -12.52
C ILE A 18 17.78 -30.67 -12.24
N ASN A 19 16.59 -30.06 -12.29
CA ASN A 19 16.37 -28.65 -11.99
C ASN A 19 14.95 -28.40 -11.46
N GLU A 20 14.71 -27.15 -11.03
CA GLU A 20 13.46 -26.69 -10.40
C GLU A 20 12.18 -27.01 -11.21
N ASN A 21 12.30 -27.22 -12.53
CA ASN A 21 11.14 -27.51 -13.40
C ASN A 21 10.88 -29.01 -13.63
N ASN A 22 11.81 -29.90 -13.28
CA ASN A 22 11.67 -31.35 -13.52
C ASN A 22 12.01 -32.24 -12.31
N GLU A 23 12.40 -31.66 -11.18
CA GLU A 23 12.84 -32.39 -9.99
C GLU A 23 11.71 -33.19 -9.33
N GLU A 24 10.48 -32.67 -9.35
CA GLU A 24 9.31 -33.34 -8.78
C GLU A 24 8.99 -34.64 -9.53
N GLU A 25 9.00 -34.61 -10.86
CA GLU A 25 8.81 -35.80 -11.70
C GLU A 25 9.94 -36.80 -11.53
N PHE A 26 11.19 -36.34 -11.43
CA PHE A 26 12.38 -37.18 -11.25
C PHE A 26 12.35 -37.97 -9.93
N PHE A 27 12.01 -37.32 -8.81
CA PHE A 27 11.92 -38.01 -7.51
C PHE A 27 10.68 -38.91 -7.41
N VAL A 28 9.56 -38.51 -7.99
CA VAL A 28 8.34 -39.34 -8.06
C VAL A 28 8.58 -40.59 -8.91
N GLU A 29 9.33 -40.51 -10.00
CA GLU A 29 9.62 -41.64 -10.88
C GLU A 29 10.68 -42.61 -10.29
N ILE A 30 11.61 -42.11 -9.47
CA ILE A 30 12.51 -42.92 -8.64
C ILE A 30 11.73 -43.68 -7.55
N LEU A 31 10.74 -43.04 -6.93
CA LEU A 31 9.91 -43.64 -5.89
C LEU A 31 8.91 -44.65 -6.45
N LYS A 32 8.41 -44.44 -7.67
CA LYS A 32 7.48 -45.37 -8.35
C LYS A 32 8.15 -46.68 -8.82
N ASN A 33 9.46 -46.66 -9.07
CA ASN A 33 10.16 -47.78 -9.71
C ASN A 33 11.05 -48.63 -8.77
N ASN A 34 11.13 -48.33 -7.47
CA ASN A 34 12.06 -49.02 -6.55
C ASN A 34 11.37 -49.67 -5.33
N SER A 35 12.03 -50.69 -4.78
CA SER A 35 11.47 -51.63 -3.80
C SER A 35 11.49 -51.08 -2.36
N ALA A 36 10.76 -51.74 -1.45
CA ALA A 36 10.61 -51.32 -0.05
C ALA A 36 11.94 -51.14 0.74
N ASP A 37 13.04 -51.78 0.30
CA ASP A 37 14.37 -51.61 0.89
C ASP A 37 15.03 -50.26 0.50
N ASP A 38 14.65 -49.67 -0.64
CA ASP A 38 15.18 -48.36 -1.08
C ASP A 38 14.51 -47.20 -0.31
N VAL A 39 13.27 -47.40 0.15
CA VAL A 39 12.57 -46.50 1.08
C VAL A 39 13.23 -46.50 2.45
N GLU A 40 13.79 -47.63 2.89
CA GLU A 40 14.55 -47.67 4.16
C GLU A 40 15.92 -46.96 4.05
N ARG A 41 16.54 -46.98 2.87
CA ARG A 41 17.75 -46.20 2.59
C ARG A 41 17.46 -44.69 2.52
N LEU A 42 16.30 -44.28 2.01
CA LEU A 42 15.82 -42.89 2.06
C LEU A 42 15.52 -42.42 3.49
N LYS A 43 14.95 -43.28 4.35
CA LYS A 43 14.80 -43.02 5.80
C LYS A 43 16.14 -42.79 6.49
N PHE A 44 17.19 -43.49 6.07
CA PHE A 44 18.54 -43.29 6.58
C PHE A 44 19.21 -42.03 6.00
N PHE A 45 18.90 -41.67 4.75
CA PHE A 45 19.40 -40.46 4.08
C PHE A 45 18.84 -39.17 4.70
N ALA A 46 17.52 -39.13 4.97
CA ALA A 46 16.86 -38.01 5.67
C ALA A 46 17.43 -37.78 7.09
N LYS A 47 18.00 -38.83 7.69
CA LYS A 47 18.63 -38.79 9.02
C LYS A 47 20.05 -38.18 9.01
N GLU A 48 20.73 -38.13 7.87
CA GLU A 48 22.10 -37.58 7.74
C GLU A 48 22.13 -36.22 7.02
N VAL A 49 21.11 -35.87 6.22
CA VAL A 49 20.97 -34.51 5.63
C VAL A 49 20.79 -33.44 6.71
N SER A 50 20.29 -33.80 7.90
CA SER A 50 20.21 -32.89 9.05
C SER A 50 21.56 -32.49 9.66
N VAL A 51 22.68 -32.94 9.10
CA VAL A 51 24.05 -32.61 9.56
C VAL A 51 24.70 -31.47 8.73
N PHE A 52 24.01 -30.89 7.73
CA PHE A 52 24.50 -29.70 7.01
C PHE A 52 23.70 -28.43 7.35
N SER A 53 24.44 -27.38 7.74
CA SER A 53 23.99 -26.10 8.31
C SER A 53 23.03 -25.29 7.44
N SER A 54 22.14 -24.52 8.09
CA SER A 54 21.57 -23.18 7.76
C SER A 54 21.13 -22.76 6.34
N GLN A 55 21.40 -23.52 5.28
CA GLN A 55 21.06 -23.18 3.89
C GLN A 55 19.77 -23.84 3.37
N TYR A 56 19.10 -24.68 4.18
CA TYR A 56 17.93 -25.46 3.69
C TYR A 56 16.62 -25.22 4.47
N LYS A 57 16.50 -24.08 5.16
CA LYS A 57 15.25 -23.59 5.80
C LYS A 57 14.09 -23.47 4.80
N HIS A 58 14.40 -23.37 3.50
CA HIS A 58 13.42 -23.30 2.42
C HIS A 58 12.68 -24.63 2.18
N ILE A 59 13.34 -25.78 2.34
CA ILE A 59 12.74 -27.11 2.10
C ILE A 59 11.68 -27.44 3.18
N PHE A 60 11.92 -27.00 4.42
CA PHE A 60 10.97 -27.19 5.52
C PHE A 60 9.76 -26.25 5.44
N ASN A 61 9.95 -25.02 4.94
CA ASN A 61 8.86 -24.08 4.67
C ASN A 61 8.00 -24.48 3.45
N MET A 62 8.59 -25.15 2.45
CA MET A 62 7.84 -25.77 1.34
C MET A 62 6.87 -26.83 1.84
N PHE A 63 7.31 -27.71 2.76
CA PHE A 63 6.47 -28.77 3.32
C PHE A 63 5.22 -28.26 4.07
N ASN A 64 5.29 -27.07 4.67
CA ASN A 64 4.15 -26.40 5.31
C ASN A 64 3.20 -25.69 4.32
N ARG A 65 3.72 -25.27 3.16
CA ARG A 65 2.92 -24.66 2.08
C ARG A 65 2.06 -25.72 1.37
N ASP A 66 2.61 -26.92 1.19
CA ASP A 66 1.96 -28.00 0.44
C ASP A 66 0.82 -28.69 1.21
N LEU A 67 0.83 -28.64 2.55
CA LEU A 67 -0.28 -29.11 3.40
C LEU A 67 -1.57 -28.28 3.23
N SER A 68 -1.43 -26.98 2.94
CA SER A 68 -2.57 -26.08 2.70
C SER A 68 -3.18 -26.29 1.31
N ILE A 69 -2.36 -26.68 0.32
CA ILE A 69 -2.80 -26.98 -1.05
C ILE A 69 -3.46 -28.36 -1.11
N MET A 70 -2.94 -29.37 -0.39
CA MET A 70 -3.56 -30.70 -0.29
C MET A 70 -4.97 -30.69 0.36
N TYR A 71 -5.25 -29.74 1.26
CA TYR A 71 -6.58 -29.58 1.87
C TYR A 71 -7.65 -29.15 0.86
N GLN A 72 -7.25 -28.43 -0.20
CA GLN A 72 -8.18 -27.96 -1.23
C GLN A 72 -8.52 -29.04 -2.28
N GLN A 73 -7.74 -30.12 -2.40
CA GLN A 73 -7.86 -31.08 -3.51
C GLN A 73 -8.37 -32.48 -3.13
N ASP A 74 -8.02 -33.08 -1.97
CA ASP A 74 -8.61 -34.37 -1.53
C ASP A 74 -8.54 -34.58 0.01
N PRO A 75 -9.67 -34.41 0.74
CA PRO A 75 -9.73 -34.60 2.19
C PRO A 75 -9.51 -36.04 2.68
N ALA A 76 -9.58 -37.06 1.82
CA ALA A 76 -9.51 -38.46 2.23
C ALA A 76 -8.09 -38.92 2.58
N SER A 77 -7.06 -38.35 1.94
CA SER A 77 -5.65 -38.72 2.13
C SER A 77 -5.09 -38.30 3.49
N LEU A 78 -5.66 -37.26 4.12
CA LEU A 78 -5.28 -36.77 5.45
C LEU A 78 -5.55 -37.79 6.57
N LYS A 79 -6.56 -38.66 6.41
CA LYS A 79 -6.88 -39.71 7.41
C LYS A 79 -5.81 -40.78 7.50
N GLU A 80 -5.13 -41.11 6.39
CA GLU A 80 -4.06 -42.10 6.37
C GLU A 80 -2.75 -41.55 6.94
N VAL A 81 -2.45 -40.27 6.67
CA VAL A 81 -1.29 -39.57 7.25
C VAL A 81 -1.44 -39.43 8.76
N PHE A 82 -2.61 -39.02 9.27
CA PHE A 82 -2.85 -38.96 10.71
C PHE A 82 -2.88 -40.35 11.39
N SER A 83 -3.34 -41.39 10.69
CA SER A 83 -3.29 -42.79 11.16
C SER A 83 -1.85 -43.32 11.29
N PHE A 84 -0.97 -42.91 10.37
CA PHE A 84 0.45 -43.25 10.38
C PHE A 84 1.20 -42.61 11.55
N PHE A 85 1.00 -41.30 11.81
CA PHE A 85 1.59 -40.63 12.97
C PHE A 85 1.07 -41.18 14.31
N LYS A 86 -0.21 -41.58 14.37
CA LYS A 86 -0.80 -42.19 15.56
C LYS A 86 -0.23 -43.59 15.85
N LYS A 87 0.18 -44.34 14.83
CA LYS A 87 0.89 -45.64 14.99
C LYS A 87 2.32 -45.45 15.50
N ILE A 88 3.03 -44.42 15.03
CA ILE A 88 4.39 -44.10 15.50
C ILE A 88 4.38 -43.69 16.97
N SER A 89 3.44 -42.83 17.37
CA SER A 89 3.26 -42.41 18.77
C SER A 89 2.97 -43.60 19.72
N ASN A 90 2.12 -44.53 19.30
CA ASN A 90 1.78 -45.70 20.11
C ASN A 90 2.92 -46.73 20.26
N SER A 91 3.82 -46.84 19.27
CA SER A 91 4.97 -47.74 19.34
C SER A 91 6.12 -47.19 20.20
N LEU A 92 6.23 -45.87 20.36
CA LEU A 92 7.27 -45.22 21.17
C LEU A 92 6.94 -45.20 22.67
N ASN A 93 5.66 -45.26 23.03
CA ASN A 93 5.18 -45.30 24.42
C ASN A 93 5.46 -46.62 25.18
N GLN A 94 6.11 -47.61 24.57
CA GLN A 94 6.36 -48.94 25.17
C GLN A 94 7.80 -49.16 25.68
N LEU A 95 8.69 -48.18 25.61
CA LEU A 95 10.07 -48.31 26.13
C LEU A 95 10.12 -47.97 27.63
N GLN A 96 10.59 -48.90 28.47
CA GLN A 96 10.73 -48.70 29.91
C GLN A 96 12.04 -47.96 30.29
N THR A 97 11.96 -47.20 31.37
CA THR A 97 12.91 -46.19 31.89
C THR A 97 14.34 -46.68 32.15
N ASN A 98 14.59 -47.99 32.21
CA ASN A 98 15.91 -48.53 32.53
C ASN A 98 16.84 -48.65 31.30
N ASP A 99 16.30 -48.74 30.08
CA ASP A 99 17.11 -48.84 28.86
C ASP A 99 17.70 -47.48 28.45
N VAL A 100 17.03 -46.37 28.82
CA VAL A 100 17.48 -44.98 28.61
C VAL A 100 18.73 -44.67 29.45
N LYS A 101 18.84 -45.27 30.63
CA LYS A 101 19.96 -45.04 31.56
C LYS A 101 21.27 -45.69 31.07
N THR A 102 21.15 -46.80 30.36
CA THR A 102 22.28 -47.50 29.72
C THR A 102 22.73 -46.75 28.47
N LEU A 103 21.79 -46.18 27.70
CA LEU A 103 22.08 -45.36 26.53
C LEU A 103 22.88 -44.09 26.88
N LEU A 104 22.64 -43.50 28.06
CA LEU A 104 23.31 -42.29 28.53
C LEU A 104 24.75 -42.51 29.05
N MET A 105 25.11 -43.75 29.43
CA MET A 105 26.44 -44.03 29.98
C MET A 105 27.52 -44.30 28.91
N ASP A 106 27.16 -44.77 27.72
CA ASP A 106 28.11 -45.07 26.63
C ASP A 106 28.46 -43.86 25.74
N VAL A 107 27.85 -42.69 25.97
CA VAL A 107 28.00 -41.46 25.16
C VAL A 107 29.05 -40.49 25.72
N LYS A 108 29.94 -40.96 26.61
CA LYS A 108 31.10 -40.19 27.07
C LYS A 108 32.16 -40.09 25.95
N GLY A 109 31.93 -39.21 24.98
CA GLY A 109 32.98 -38.86 24.01
C GLY A 109 32.63 -38.01 22.81
N ASN A 110 31.36 -37.69 22.52
CA ASN A 110 31.01 -36.93 21.31
C ASN A 110 29.97 -35.84 21.57
N MET A 111 30.39 -34.58 21.44
CA MET A 111 29.60 -33.37 21.74
C MET A 111 28.34 -33.23 20.87
N GLY A 112 28.33 -33.78 19.64
CA GLY A 112 27.17 -33.70 18.75
C GLY A 112 26.00 -34.64 19.08
N MET A 113 26.11 -35.50 20.10
CA MET A 113 25.00 -36.36 20.52
C MET A 113 24.11 -35.75 21.63
N PHE A 114 24.51 -34.61 22.22
CA PHE A 114 23.71 -33.92 23.24
C PHE A 114 22.48 -33.23 22.65
N ASP A 115 22.59 -32.67 21.45
CA ASP A 115 21.45 -32.00 20.77
C ASP A 115 20.39 -33.01 20.31
N LEU A 116 20.80 -34.24 19.97
CA LEU A 116 19.87 -35.32 19.61
C LEU A 116 19.14 -35.88 20.85
N VAL A 117 19.82 -36.00 21.99
CA VAL A 117 19.19 -36.39 23.26
C VAL A 117 18.29 -35.27 23.78
N GLY A 118 18.67 -34.00 23.63
CA GLY A 118 17.84 -32.84 23.93
C GLY A 118 16.54 -32.81 23.12
N ASN A 119 16.61 -33.05 21.82
CA ASN A 119 15.44 -33.09 20.93
C ASN A 119 14.53 -34.34 21.14
N ILE A 120 15.10 -35.47 21.57
CA ILE A 120 14.31 -36.65 21.95
C ILE A 120 13.61 -36.43 23.30
N LEU A 121 14.25 -35.72 24.24
CA LEU A 121 13.67 -35.36 25.54
C LEU A 121 12.61 -34.26 25.43
N ALA A 122 12.75 -33.30 24.50
CA ALA A 122 11.77 -32.25 24.22
C ALA A 122 10.43 -32.79 23.66
N ASN A 123 10.44 -33.98 23.06
CA ASN A 123 9.23 -34.65 22.55
C ASN A 123 8.64 -35.69 23.52
N LEU A 124 9.27 -35.88 24.69
CA LEU A 124 8.74 -36.68 25.79
C LEU A 124 8.27 -35.68 26.86
N ASP A 125 6.96 -35.48 26.95
CA ASP A 125 6.27 -34.57 27.88
C ASP A 125 6.79 -34.71 29.33
N PHE A 126 7.79 -33.90 29.70
CA PHE A 126 8.35 -33.88 31.05
C PHE A 126 7.51 -32.93 31.91
N LYS A 127 6.72 -33.49 32.83
CA LYS A 127 6.09 -32.73 33.91
C LYS A 127 7.17 -32.08 34.79
N ILE A 128 7.16 -30.76 34.87
CA ILE A 128 7.85 -30.04 35.95
C ILE A 128 7.08 -30.36 37.24
N ASP A 129 7.79 -30.87 38.25
CA ASP A 129 7.25 -31.05 39.59
C ASP A 129 7.14 -29.66 40.27
N THR A 130 6.02 -28.98 40.04
CA THR A 130 5.70 -27.65 40.59
C THR A 130 5.71 -27.63 42.12
N SER A 131 5.46 -28.78 42.75
CA SER A 131 5.62 -29.00 44.19
C SER A 131 7.07 -28.83 44.66
N ALA A 132 8.06 -29.30 43.88
CA ALA A 132 9.48 -29.11 44.20
C ALA A 132 9.96 -27.66 44.02
N LEU A 133 9.35 -26.91 43.10
CA LEU A 133 9.65 -25.50 42.85
C LEU A 133 9.15 -24.61 44.01
N LEU A 134 7.92 -24.82 44.46
CA LEU A 134 7.32 -24.14 45.62
C LEU A 134 8.02 -24.52 46.94
N ASP A 135 8.41 -25.78 47.10
CA ASP A 135 9.18 -26.25 48.27
C ASP A 135 10.59 -25.61 48.32
N THR A 136 11.16 -25.25 47.16
CA THR A 136 12.47 -24.56 47.07
C THR A 136 12.36 -23.06 47.37
N VAL A 137 11.32 -22.38 46.86
CA VAL A 137 11.06 -20.95 47.12
C VAL A 137 10.61 -20.70 48.55
N SER A 138 9.74 -21.57 49.10
CA SER A 138 9.28 -21.47 50.50
C SER A 138 10.38 -21.73 51.54
N LYS A 139 11.43 -22.47 51.19
CA LYS A 139 12.56 -22.81 52.09
C LYS A 139 13.73 -21.81 52.04
N ASN A 140 13.86 -20.98 51.01
CA ASN A 140 14.87 -19.92 50.95
C ASN A 140 14.41 -18.76 50.04
N PRO A 141 13.97 -17.63 50.62
CA PRO A 141 13.52 -16.46 49.87
C PRO A 141 14.57 -15.84 48.93
N ASP A 142 15.87 -16.00 49.23
CA ASP A 142 16.98 -15.43 48.46
C ASP A 142 17.45 -16.33 47.27
N SER A 143 16.73 -17.41 46.94
CA SER A 143 17.17 -18.42 45.95
C SER A 143 17.09 -17.99 44.47
N GLY A 144 16.67 -16.75 44.18
CA GLY A 144 16.40 -16.28 42.81
C GLY A 144 17.59 -16.42 41.86
N GLU A 145 18.82 -16.16 42.33
CA GLU A 145 20.04 -16.28 41.50
C GLU A 145 20.37 -17.73 41.11
N LYS A 146 20.07 -18.72 41.95
CA LYS A 146 20.37 -20.14 41.64
C LYS A 146 19.39 -20.75 40.64
N LEU A 147 18.14 -20.28 40.65
CA LEU A 147 17.16 -20.58 39.62
C LEU A 147 17.57 -19.92 38.29
N LEU A 148 18.07 -18.69 38.35
CA LEU A 148 18.60 -17.97 37.18
C LEU A 148 19.82 -18.67 36.57
N ASP A 149 20.74 -19.20 37.39
CA ASP A 149 21.88 -19.99 36.92
C ASP A 149 21.45 -21.34 36.32
N PHE A 150 20.43 -21.98 36.88
CA PHE A 150 19.90 -23.24 36.33
C PHE A 150 19.27 -23.03 34.94
N PHE A 151 18.45 -21.98 34.77
CA PHE A 151 17.82 -21.67 33.47
C PHE A 151 18.76 -21.01 32.47
N SER A 152 19.73 -20.21 32.93
CA SER A 152 20.74 -19.57 32.05
C SER A 152 21.72 -20.56 31.45
N ASN A 153 21.93 -21.72 32.08
CA ASN A 153 22.77 -22.79 31.57
C ASN A 153 22.04 -23.78 30.63
N HIS A 154 20.71 -23.67 30.47
CA HIS A 154 19.88 -24.51 29.58
C HIS A 154 19.18 -23.65 28.49
N ARG A 155 19.89 -22.63 28.01
CA ARG A 155 19.34 -21.42 27.38
C ARG A 155 18.85 -21.56 25.92
N GLU A 156 18.95 -22.73 25.28
CA GLU A 156 18.60 -22.86 23.85
C GLU A 156 17.36 -23.73 23.55
N ASP A 157 16.86 -24.56 24.48
CA ASP A 157 15.77 -25.51 24.17
C ASP A 157 14.48 -25.35 25.00
N PHE A 158 14.29 -24.25 25.73
CA PHE A 158 13.04 -23.97 26.44
C PHE A 158 12.30 -22.79 25.81
N ASP A 159 10.99 -22.94 25.55
CA ASP A 159 10.07 -21.91 25.04
C ASP A 159 10.36 -20.55 25.73
N LYS A 160 11.14 -19.71 25.04
CA LYS A 160 11.97 -18.66 25.65
C LYS A 160 11.20 -17.54 26.34
N ASN A 161 9.90 -17.43 26.05
CA ASN A 161 9.05 -16.35 26.56
C ASN A 161 8.14 -16.83 27.71
N TYR A 162 7.47 -17.96 27.58
CA TYR A 162 6.44 -18.40 28.54
C TYR A 162 7.00 -18.75 29.94
N ASN A 163 8.00 -19.64 30.02
CA ASN A 163 8.56 -20.04 31.32
C ASN A 163 9.41 -18.95 31.99
N LYS A 164 9.98 -18.04 31.18
CA LYS A 164 10.70 -16.86 31.66
C LYS A 164 9.73 -15.86 32.29
N GLU A 165 8.57 -15.64 31.69
CA GLU A 165 7.50 -14.82 32.26
C GLU A 165 6.89 -15.43 33.51
N ILE A 166 6.60 -16.75 33.52
CA ILE A 166 6.11 -17.46 34.71
C ILE A 166 7.12 -17.35 35.86
N SER A 167 8.39 -17.64 35.60
CA SER A 167 9.44 -17.57 36.63
C SER A 167 9.61 -16.14 37.15
N ASN A 168 9.59 -15.13 36.27
CA ASN A 168 9.66 -13.73 36.66
C ASN A 168 8.42 -13.27 37.45
N LEU A 169 7.22 -13.76 37.12
CA LEU A 169 5.97 -13.46 37.82
C LEU A 169 5.89 -14.12 39.20
N ILE A 170 6.35 -15.38 39.33
CA ILE A 170 6.47 -16.09 40.60
C ILE A 170 7.50 -15.40 41.50
N ILE A 171 8.64 -14.96 40.95
CA ILE A 171 9.66 -14.20 41.69
C ILE A 171 9.12 -12.83 42.12
N LYS A 172 8.44 -12.09 41.22
CA LYS A 172 7.88 -10.75 41.50
C LYS A 172 6.76 -10.76 42.54
N ASN A 173 6.03 -11.88 42.68
CA ASN A 173 4.92 -12.04 43.63
C ASN A 173 5.21 -13.05 44.76
N GLY A 174 6.46 -13.51 44.90
CA GLY A 174 6.84 -14.57 45.85
C GLY A 174 6.41 -14.29 47.30
N ASP A 175 6.47 -13.03 47.71
CA ASP A 175 6.03 -12.59 49.04
C ASP A 175 4.52 -12.74 49.27
N LYS A 176 3.69 -12.56 48.23
CA LYS A 176 2.23 -12.75 48.33
C LYS A 176 1.86 -14.24 48.41
N ILE A 177 2.57 -15.08 47.65
CA ILE A 177 2.39 -16.54 47.65
C ILE A 177 2.78 -17.13 49.00
N ALA A 178 3.85 -16.61 49.61
CA ALA A 178 4.30 -17.02 50.95
C ALA A 178 3.31 -16.66 52.07
N LEU A 179 2.43 -15.68 51.84
CA LEU A 179 1.39 -15.24 52.78
C LEU A 179 0.05 -15.99 52.61
N MET A 180 -0.10 -16.84 51.59
CA MET A 180 -1.30 -17.67 51.38
C MET A 180 -1.32 -18.85 52.35
N ASP A 181 -2.51 -19.25 52.80
CA ASP A 181 -2.67 -20.51 53.53
C ASP A 181 -2.53 -21.72 52.58
N ALA A 182 -2.35 -22.91 53.16
CA ALA A 182 -2.10 -24.13 52.39
C ALA A 182 -3.25 -24.50 51.45
N GLU A 183 -4.49 -24.09 51.75
CA GLU A 183 -5.66 -24.37 50.92
C GLU A 183 -5.63 -23.50 49.66
N LYS A 184 -5.38 -22.20 49.81
CA LYS A 184 -5.21 -21.27 48.68
C LYS A 184 -3.95 -21.53 47.85
N GLN A 185 -2.87 -22.01 48.47
CA GLN A 185 -1.68 -22.44 47.73
C GLN A 185 -1.98 -23.65 46.85
N ASN A 186 -2.79 -24.59 47.33
CA ASN A 186 -3.21 -25.75 46.52
C ASN A 186 -4.17 -25.33 45.39
N GLU A 187 -5.17 -24.47 45.65
CA GLU A 187 -6.04 -23.91 44.60
C GLU A 187 -5.24 -23.16 43.52
N PHE A 188 -4.21 -22.42 43.93
CA PHE A 188 -3.30 -21.72 43.04
C PHE A 188 -2.47 -22.69 42.17
N VAL A 189 -1.97 -23.79 42.76
CA VAL A 189 -1.23 -24.85 42.04
C VAL A 189 -2.14 -25.61 41.08
N ASP A 190 -3.37 -25.94 41.47
CA ASP A 190 -4.33 -26.63 40.60
C ASP A 190 -4.71 -25.76 39.40
N SER A 191 -4.91 -24.46 39.64
CA SER A 191 -5.16 -23.46 38.60
C SER A 191 -3.98 -23.29 37.63
N LEU A 192 -2.76 -23.28 38.14
CA LEU A 192 -1.52 -23.29 37.33
C LEU A 192 -1.43 -24.52 36.42
N ASN A 193 -1.71 -25.69 37.00
CA ASN A 193 -1.68 -26.96 36.28
C ASN A 193 -2.74 -27.00 35.17
N GLU A 194 -3.90 -26.37 35.38
CA GLU A 194 -4.96 -26.28 34.39
C GLU A 194 -4.65 -25.30 33.25
N VAL A 195 -4.07 -24.13 33.54
CA VAL A 195 -3.55 -23.20 32.51
C VAL A 195 -2.46 -23.87 31.68
N GLN A 196 -1.56 -24.62 32.32
CA GLN A 196 -0.54 -25.40 31.63
C GLN A 196 -1.15 -26.49 30.75
N ARG A 197 -2.21 -27.16 31.22
CA ARG A 197 -2.95 -28.17 30.45
C ARG A 197 -3.59 -27.56 29.20
N ILE A 198 -4.11 -26.33 29.27
CA ILE A 198 -4.70 -25.60 28.13
C ILE A 198 -3.62 -25.15 27.14
N TYR A 199 -2.49 -24.62 27.63
CA TYR A 199 -1.33 -24.28 26.81
C TYR A 199 -0.82 -25.52 26.04
N ASN A 200 -0.70 -26.66 26.72
CA ASN A 200 -0.17 -27.89 26.13
C ASN A 200 -1.14 -28.59 25.16
N ASN A 201 -2.46 -28.42 25.32
CA ASN A 201 -3.47 -29.11 24.50
C ASN A 201 -4.06 -28.26 23.36
N SER A 202 -3.80 -26.96 23.30
CA SER A 202 -4.36 -26.07 22.28
C SER A 202 -3.34 -25.74 21.17
N LYS A 203 -3.79 -25.47 19.95
CA LYS A 203 -2.94 -24.93 18.85
C LYS A 203 -2.50 -23.46 19.10
N HIS A 204 -2.66 -22.93 20.32
CA HIS A 204 -2.66 -21.48 20.59
C HIS A 204 -1.88 -21.11 21.87
N VAL A 205 -0.56 -21.25 21.76
CA VAL A 205 0.52 -20.87 22.72
C VAL A 205 0.42 -19.44 23.28
N HIS A 206 -0.28 -18.52 22.61
CA HIS A 206 -0.21 -17.08 22.89
C HIS A 206 -1.09 -16.59 24.06
N LEU A 207 -2.03 -17.41 24.57
CA LEU A 207 -2.97 -17.04 25.64
C LEU A 207 -2.39 -17.17 27.06
N ALA A 208 -1.31 -17.92 27.23
CA ALA A 208 -0.90 -18.40 28.55
C ALA A 208 -0.16 -17.37 29.44
N PRO A 209 0.70 -16.47 28.94
CA PRO A 209 1.28 -15.39 29.76
C PRO A 209 0.23 -14.48 30.41
N ALA A 210 -0.87 -14.24 29.69
CA ALA A 210 -1.92 -13.34 30.09
C ALA A 210 -2.85 -13.98 31.15
N LEU A 211 -3.23 -15.25 30.95
CA LEU A 211 -3.90 -16.12 31.94
C LEU A 211 -3.13 -16.17 33.26
N MET A 212 -1.80 -16.30 33.16
CA MET A 212 -0.91 -16.32 34.30
C MET A 212 -0.92 -15.01 35.10
N SER A 213 -0.93 -13.84 34.45
CA SER A 213 -0.94 -12.54 35.14
C SER A 213 -2.20 -12.32 36.00
N LYS A 214 -3.39 -12.63 35.47
CA LYS A 214 -4.68 -12.53 36.21
C LYS A 214 -4.80 -13.55 37.35
N LEU A 215 -4.19 -14.73 37.20
CA LEU A 215 -4.13 -15.78 38.22
C LEU A 215 -3.52 -15.31 39.55
N PHE A 216 -2.59 -14.35 39.48
CA PHE A 216 -1.94 -13.74 40.65
C PHE A 216 -2.72 -12.55 41.24
N GLU A 217 -3.69 -12.00 40.52
CA GLU A 217 -4.50 -10.85 40.96
C GLU A 217 -5.79 -11.27 41.69
N ASN A 218 -6.42 -12.39 41.29
CA ASN A 218 -7.63 -12.94 41.93
C ASN A 218 -7.64 -14.48 41.88
N VAL A 219 -7.14 -15.13 42.94
CA VAL A 219 -7.25 -16.58 43.12
C VAL A 219 -8.71 -16.91 43.45
N GLY A 220 -9.51 -17.21 42.42
CA GLY A 220 -10.95 -17.51 42.55
C GLY A 220 -11.79 -17.39 41.26
N ASP A 221 -11.31 -16.67 40.24
CA ASP A 221 -12.05 -16.45 38.97
C ASP A 221 -11.60 -17.38 37.82
N ILE A 222 -10.72 -18.35 38.12
CA ILE A 222 -10.03 -19.18 37.13
C ILE A 222 -10.95 -20.22 36.49
N GLU A 223 -11.90 -20.80 37.24
CA GLU A 223 -12.89 -21.72 36.67
C GLU A 223 -13.73 -21.04 35.57
N ASN A 224 -14.10 -19.77 35.78
CA ASN A 224 -14.79 -18.97 34.75
C ASN A 224 -13.88 -18.74 33.53
N LEU A 225 -12.64 -18.28 33.73
CA LEU A 225 -11.64 -18.10 32.64
C LEU A 225 -11.36 -19.38 31.84
N VAL A 226 -11.32 -20.52 32.50
CA VAL A 226 -11.09 -21.84 31.89
C VAL A 226 -12.31 -22.31 31.09
N SER A 227 -13.53 -22.11 31.61
CA SER A 227 -14.76 -22.38 30.86
C SER A 227 -14.82 -21.56 29.57
N VAL A 228 -14.47 -20.28 29.68
CA VAL A 228 -14.41 -19.30 28.59
C VAL A 228 -13.39 -19.68 27.51
N ALA A 229 -12.16 -20.03 27.91
CA ALA A 229 -11.11 -20.46 26.98
C ALA A 229 -11.51 -21.75 26.24
N ASN A 230 -12.23 -22.65 26.91
CA ASN A 230 -12.74 -23.88 26.31
C ASN A 230 -13.91 -23.63 25.33
N GLU A 231 -14.83 -22.70 25.63
CA GLU A 231 -15.90 -22.31 24.68
C GLU A 231 -15.35 -21.64 23.42
N LEU A 232 -14.42 -20.68 23.57
CA LEU A 232 -13.77 -20.01 22.44
C LEU A 232 -13.00 -20.98 21.55
N SER A 233 -12.33 -21.97 22.16
CA SER A 233 -11.57 -23.01 21.46
C SER A 233 -12.46 -23.99 20.67
N ASN A 234 -13.75 -24.09 20.99
CA ASN A 234 -14.70 -24.97 20.32
C ASN A 234 -15.59 -24.25 19.29
N SER A 235 -15.45 -22.93 19.13
CA SER A 235 -16.17 -22.14 18.12
C SER A 235 -15.74 -22.50 16.69
N LYS A 236 -16.65 -22.36 15.70
CA LYS A 236 -16.37 -22.63 14.28
C LYS A 236 -15.44 -21.59 13.62
N LEU A 237 -15.10 -20.50 14.32
CA LEU A 237 -14.31 -19.37 13.84
C LEU A 237 -13.01 -19.20 14.67
N PRO A 238 -11.98 -20.05 14.45
CA PRO A 238 -10.79 -20.14 15.31
C PRO A 238 -9.95 -18.86 15.39
N PHE A 239 -10.16 -17.90 14.49
CA PHE A 239 -9.45 -16.61 14.50
C PHE A 239 -9.94 -15.69 15.62
N ILE A 240 -11.23 -15.70 15.96
CA ILE A 240 -11.84 -14.83 16.98
C ILE A 240 -11.17 -15.02 18.37
N GLY A 241 -10.78 -16.25 18.72
CA GLY A 241 -10.09 -16.56 19.98
C GLY A 241 -8.75 -15.84 20.19
N LYS A 242 -8.05 -15.42 19.13
CA LYS A 242 -6.77 -14.68 19.24
C LYS A 242 -6.97 -13.20 19.63
N GLY A 243 -8.02 -12.52 19.17
CA GLY A 243 -8.25 -11.10 19.42
C GLY A 243 -8.77 -10.85 20.85
N ILE A 244 -9.58 -11.79 21.33
CA ILE A 244 -10.14 -11.77 22.70
C ILE A 244 -9.04 -11.94 23.76
N SER A 245 -7.96 -12.66 23.42
CA SER A 245 -6.79 -12.84 24.28
C SER A 245 -5.98 -11.57 24.56
N LYS A 246 -6.23 -10.49 23.81
CA LYS A 246 -5.65 -9.18 24.08
C LYS A 246 -6.56 -8.36 25.01
N PHE A 247 -7.87 -8.36 24.73
CA PHE A 247 -8.87 -7.58 25.47
C PHE A 247 -9.19 -8.10 26.89
N VAL A 248 -9.26 -9.42 27.09
CA VAL A 248 -9.53 -10.02 28.43
C VAL A 248 -8.43 -9.67 29.44
N PHE A 249 -7.24 -9.31 28.96
CA PHE A 249 -6.03 -9.26 29.76
C PHE A 249 -5.42 -7.86 29.89
N GLU A 250 -5.87 -6.89 29.10
CA GLU A 250 -5.48 -5.48 29.20
C GLU A 250 -6.52 -4.60 29.96
N GLY A 251 -7.67 -5.14 30.37
CA GLY A 251 -8.78 -4.37 31.00
C GLY A 251 -9.26 -4.81 32.40
N GLU A 252 -9.90 -3.86 33.12
CA GLU A 252 -10.60 -4.03 34.41
C GLU A 252 -12.00 -4.68 34.29
N ARG A 253 -12.39 -5.24 33.14
CA ARG A 253 -13.76 -5.78 32.91
C ARG A 253 -13.94 -7.23 33.36
N ASN A 254 -15.18 -7.60 33.67
CA ASN A 254 -15.55 -8.96 34.08
C ASN A 254 -15.47 -9.93 32.89
N ILE A 255 -14.78 -11.05 33.08
CA ILE A 255 -14.54 -12.10 32.07
C ILE A 255 -15.85 -12.67 31.50
N THR A 256 -16.88 -12.81 32.34
CA THR A 256 -18.21 -13.30 31.92
C THR A 256 -18.86 -12.36 30.90
N GLU A 257 -18.72 -11.04 31.09
CA GLU A 257 -19.28 -10.03 30.16
C GLU A 257 -18.58 -10.07 28.80
N ILE A 258 -17.28 -10.35 28.76
CA ILE A 258 -16.51 -10.45 27.52
C ILE A 258 -16.96 -11.66 26.71
N VAL A 259 -17.25 -12.78 27.37
CA VAL A 259 -17.69 -14.01 26.71
C VAL A 259 -19.09 -13.93 26.19
N GLU A 260 -20.00 -13.37 26.96
CA GLU A 260 -21.34 -13.06 26.48
C GLU A 260 -21.27 -12.14 25.26
N ALA A 261 -20.41 -11.11 25.29
CA ALA A 261 -20.24 -10.18 24.18
C ALA A 261 -19.63 -10.83 22.92
N VAL A 262 -18.74 -11.82 23.07
CA VAL A 262 -18.14 -12.57 21.96
C VAL A 262 -19.12 -13.56 21.36
N ASN A 263 -19.78 -14.36 22.20
CA ASN A 263 -20.77 -15.34 21.72
C ASN A 263 -21.87 -14.60 20.95
N GLU A 264 -22.28 -13.43 21.42
CA GLU A 264 -23.21 -12.56 20.70
C GLU A 264 -22.69 -12.10 19.33
N VAL A 265 -21.39 -11.75 19.19
CA VAL A 265 -20.80 -11.40 17.88
C VAL A 265 -20.77 -12.60 16.94
N VAL A 266 -20.43 -13.79 17.45
CA VAL A 266 -20.41 -15.04 16.68
C VAL A 266 -21.83 -15.39 16.19
N ASP A 267 -22.83 -15.30 17.07
CA ASP A 267 -24.23 -15.53 16.72
C ASP A 267 -24.68 -14.57 15.61
N ILE A 268 -24.36 -13.27 15.71
CA ILE A 268 -24.71 -12.28 14.68
C ILE A 268 -24.02 -12.60 13.34
N ILE A 269 -22.76 -13.06 13.35
CA ILE A 269 -22.06 -13.46 12.12
C ILE A 269 -22.73 -14.67 11.47
N GLU A 270 -23.07 -15.70 12.26
CA GLU A 270 -23.73 -16.91 11.77
C GLU A 270 -25.13 -16.60 11.22
N ASP A 271 -25.89 -15.73 11.88
CA ASP A 271 -27.23 -15.31 11.45
C ASP A 271 -27.21 -14.49 10.14
N ASN A 272 -26.12 -13.75 9.86
CA ASN A 272 -26.00 -12.87 8.69
C ASN A 272 -25.22 -13.49 7.52
N ASN A 273 -24.72 -14.72 7.65
CA ASN A 273 -24.07 -15.48 6.56
C ASN A 273 -22.91 -14.73 5.87
N LEU A 274 -22.09 -14.02 6.66
CA LEU A 274 -21.03 -13.13 6.18
C LEU A 274 -19.86 -13.86 5.51
N SER A 275 -19.11 -13.16 4.65
CA SER A 275 -17.92 -13.72 3.98
C SER A 275 -16.77 -13.97 4.96
N ILE A 276 -15.85 -14.89 4.62
CA ILE A 276 -14.64 -15.16 5.41
C ILE A 276 -13.76 -13.91 5.54
N VAL A 277 -13.75 -13.05 4.51
CA VAL A 277 -13.02 -11.77 4.53
C VAL A 277 -13.64 -10.84 5.58
N THR A 278 -14.96 -10.65 5.55
CA THR A 278 -15.67 -9.86 6.56
C THR A 278 -15.46 -10.42 7.97
N ALA A 279 -15.45 -11.75 8.15
CA ALA A 279 -15.17 -12.38 9.43
C ALA A 279 -13.72 -12.13 9.93
N HIS A 280 -12.74 -12.10 9.02
CA HIS A 280 -11.35 -11.74 9.35
C HIS A 280 -11.19 -10.26 9.71
N GLU A 281 -11.94 -9.38 9.05
CA GLU A 281 -11.96 -7.95 9.36
C GLU A 281 -12.64 -7.68 10.71
N ILE A 282 -13.74 -8.37 11.00
CA ILE A 282 -14.39 -8.34 12.32
C ILE A 282 -13.41 -8.77 13.42
N TYR A 283 -12.58 -9.80 13.17
CA TYR A 283 -11.54 -10.24 14.10
C TYR A 283 -10.57 -9.11 14.51
N LYS A 284 -10.16 -8.26 13.56
CA LYS A 284 -9.23 -7.14 13.83
C LYS A 284 -9.88 -6.04 14.69
N THR A 285 -11.22 -5.97 14.75
CA THR A 285 -11.97 -4.91 15.44
C THR A 285 -12.83 -5.39 16.60
N VAL A 286 -12.65 -6.63 17.07
CA VAL A 286 -13.46 -7.17 18.19
C VAL A 286 -13.42 -6.23 19.40
N GLU A 287 -12.26 -5.63 19.71
CA GLU A 287 -12.12 -4.66 20.80
C GLU A 287 -13.12 -3.48 20.69
N ASN A 288 -13.32 -2.96 19.48
CA ASN A 288 -14.27 -1.87 19.22
C ASN A 288 -15.72 -2.33 19.37
N MET A 289 -16.03 -3.59 19.08
CA MET A 289 -17.38 -4.16 19.21
C MET A 289 -17.75 -4.51 20.66
N LEU A 290 -16.78 -4.84 21.51
CA LEU A 290 -17.03 -5.29 22.88
C LEU A 290 -17.59 -4.18 23.79
N VAL A 291 -17.42 -2.92 23.40
CA VAL A 291 -17.97 -1.76 24.12
C VAL A 291 -19.36 -1.34 23.61
N LEU A 292 -19.83 -1.95 22.53
CA LEU A 292 -21.10 -1.66 21.88
C LEU A 292 -22.24 -2.51 22.45
N ASN A 293 -23.46 -1.98 22.42
CA ASN A 293 -24.66 -2.78 22.69
C ASN A 293 -25.02 -3.65 21.47
N ARG A 294 -25.90 -4.65 21.65
CA ARG A 294 -26.32 -5.58 20.58
C ARG A 294 -26.71 -4.89 19.27
N LYS A 295 -27.53 -3.83 19.35
CA LYS A 295 -28.01 -3.11 18.18
C LYS A 295 -26.88 -2.41 17.45
N GLU A 296 -25.95 -1.81 18.19
CA GLU A 296 -24.75 -1.18 17.63
C GLU A 296 -23.82 -2.23 16.98
N LYS A 297 -23.69 -3.44 17.56
CA LYS A 297 -22.94 -4.55 16.94
C LYS A 297 -23.55 -5.00 15.61
N GLU A 298 -24.87 -5.18 15.57
CA GLU A 298 -25.61 -5.52 14.33
C GLU A 298 -25.39 -4.46 13.25
N GLN A 299 -25.48 -3.17 13.60
CA GLN A 299 -25.21 -2.06 12.66
C GLN A 299 -23.75 -2.00 12.22
N TYR A 300 -22.79 -2.26 13.12
CA TYR A 300 -21.37 -2.29 12.80
C TYR A 300 -21.08 -3.36 11.75
N ILE A 301 -21.62 -4.57 11.94
CA ILE A 301 -21.48 -5.70 11.03
C ILE A 301 -22.14 -5.41 9.68
N GLU A 302 -23.34 -4.83 9.68
CA GLU A 302 -24.02 -4.40 8.44
C GLU A 302 -23.14 -3.41 7.66
N ILE A 303 -22.61 -2.37 8.31
CA ILE A 303 -21.76 -1.36 7.68
C ILE A 303 -20.47 -1.97 7.13
N LEU A 304 -19.81 -2.87 7.87
CA LEU A 304 -18.63 -3.58 7.37
C LEU A 304 -18.94 -4.38 6.10
N GLY A 305 -20.08 -5.09 6.07
CA GLY A 305 -20.52 -5.80 4.86
C GLY A 305 -20.76 -4.86 3.69
N LEU A 306 -21.30 -3.66 3.95
CA LEU A 306 -21.47 -2.64 2.93
C LEU A 306 -20.14 -2.09 2.40
N ILE A 307 -19.16 -1.85 3.27
CA ILE A 307 -17.81 -1.41 2.88
C ILE A 307 -17.14 -2.46 2.01
N ASP A 308 -17.19 -3.73 2.40
CA ASP A 308 -16.64 -4.84 1.63
C ASP A 308 -17.26 -4.92 0.22
N SER A 309 -18.56 -4.63 0.12
CA SER A 309 -19.29 -4.57 -1.15
C SER A 309 -19.10 -3.26 -1.94
N SER A 310 -18.52 -2.23 -1.33
CA SER A 310 -18.44 -0.90 -1.95
C SER A 310 -17.52 -0.92 -3.18
N PRO A 311 -17.86 -0.21 -4.27
CA PRO A 311 -16.94 -0.06 -5.40
C PRO A 311 -15.78 0.90 -5.06
N SER A 312 -15.88 1.69 -3.98
CA SER A 312 -14.84 2.62 -3.55
C SER A 312 -13.73 1.91 -2.77
N GLN A 313 -12.55 1.88 -3.39
CA GLN A 313 -11.34 1.37 -2.73
C GLN A 313 -10.84 2.32 -1.64
N GLU A 314 -10.94 3.64 -1.84
CA GLU A 314 -10.61 4.65 -0.82
C GLU A 314 -11.33 4.32 0.51
N ILE A 315 -12.62 3.97 0.45
CA ILE A 315 -13.41 3.57 1.64
C ILE A 315 -12.95 2.23 2.23
N LYS A 316 -12.58 1.27 1.38
CA LYS A 316 -12.11 -0.06 1.83
C LYS A 316 -10.78 0.02 2.57
N HIS A 317 -9.87 0.90 2.16
CA HIS A 317 -8.56 1.06 2.81
C HIS A 317 -8.66 1.66 4.21
N ILE A 318 -9.67 2.50 4.46
CA ILE A 318 -9.93 3.11 5.77
C ILE A 318 -11.09 2.43 6.52
N SER A 319 -11.44 1.20 6.13
CA SER A 319 -12.67 0.53 6.57
C SER A 319 -12.79 0.51 8.09
N PHE A 320 -11.72 0.14 8.79
CA PHE A 320 -11.71 0.03 10.26
C PHE A 320 -11.93 1.35 10.95
N GLU A 321 -11.13 2.35 10.59
CA GLU A 321 -11.17 3.66 11.20
C GLU A 321 -12.49 4.37 10.88
N LEU A 322 -13.01 4.15 9.66
CA LEU A 322 -14.29 4.68 9.22
C LEU A 322 -15.47 4.05 9.96
N VAL A 323 -15.56 2.71 10.09
CA VAL A 323 -16.67 2.07 10.82
C VAL A 323 -16.67 2.50 12.28
N ALA A 324 -15.50 2.56 12.91
CA ALA A 324 -15.36 3.00 14.29
C ALA A 324 -15.88 4.43 14.52
N GLU A 325 -15.82 5.31 13.51
CA GLU A 325 -16.36 6.66 13.59
C GLU A 325 -17.82 6.79 13.16
N VAL A 326 -18.22 6.06 12.12
CA VAL A 326 -19.60 6.02 11.61
C VAL A 326 -20.55 5.48 12.67
N ILE A 327 -20.15 4.48 13.44
CA ILE A 327 -21.02 3.89 14.48
C ILE A 327 -21.36 4.88 15.61
N LYS A 328 -20.53 5.91 15.80
CA LYS A 328 -20.74 6.99 16.78
C LYS A 328 -21.71 8.07 16.28
N ALA A 329 -22.15 8.03 15.02
CA ALA A 329 -23.10 8.98 14.46
C ALA A 329 -24.54 8.70 14.93
N ASP A 330 -25.40 9.73 14.93
CA ASP A 330 -26.81 9.59 15.33
C ASP A 330 -27.59 8.56 14.49
N ASN A 331 -27.22 8.38 13.22
CA ASN A 331 -27.75 7.37 12.33
C ASN A 331 -26.60 6.75 11.49
N PRO A 332 -25.94 5.70 12.00
CA PRO A 332 -24.75 5.12 11.39
C PRO A 332 -24.94 4.68 9.94
N LEU A 333 -26.02 3.95 9.65
CA LEU A 333 -26.29 3.45 8.30
C LEU A 333 -26.51 4.59 7.30
N LYS A 334 -27.28 5.63 7.69
CA LYS A 334 -27.48 6.81 6.82
C LYS A 334 -26.17 7.59 6.64
N ALA A 335 -25.38 7.73 7.69
CA ALA A 335 -24.07 8.38 7.62
C ALA A 335 -23.14 7.64 6.65
N TYR A 336 -23.03 6.32 6.78
CA TYR A 336 -22.28 5.47 5.86
C TYR A 336 -22.74 5.64 4.41
N ARG A 337 -24.05 5.50 4.14
CA ARG A 337 -24.59 5.65 2.77
C ARG A 337 -24.32 7.03 2.18
N THR A 338 -24.33 8.07 3.01
CA THR A 338 -23.97 9.43 2.58
C THR A 338 -22.50 9.50 2.20
N ILE A 339 -21.62 8.94 3.03
CA ILE A 339 -20.17 8.85 2.79
C ILE A 339 -19.89 8.06 1.51
N GLU A 340 -20.39 6.83 1.40
CA GLU A 340 -20.27 5.99 0.21
C GLU A 340 -20.68 6.72 -1.07
N SER A 341 -21.81 7.44 -1.05
CA SER A 341 -22.29 8.16 -2.22
C SER A 341 -21.33 9.26 -2.71
N ILE A 342 -20.52 9.85 -1.81
CA ILE A 342 -19.53 10.88 -2.15
C ILE A 342 -18.39 10.27 -2.97
N PHE A 343 -17.87 9.12 -2.53
CA PHE A 343 -16.77 8.44 -3.20
C PHE A 343 -17.23 7.72 -4.47
N VAL A 344 -18.45 7.17 -4.50
CA VAL A 344 -19.03 6.53 -5.69
C VAL A 344 -19.22 7.50 -6.85
N LYS A 345 -19.76 8.69 -6.56
CA LYS A 345 -20.00 9.72 -7.59
C LYS A 345 -18.70 10.35 -8.10
N ASN A 346 -17.69 10.47 -7.23
CA ASN A 346 -16.36 10.96 -7.55
C ASN A 346 -16.31 12.33 -8.28
N ASN A 347 -17.29 13.20 -8.03
CA ASN A 347 -17.42 14.53 -8.65
C ASN A 347 -16.85 15.67 -7.79
N LEU A 348 -16.14 15.36 -6.70
CA LEU A 348 -15.47 16.31 -5.82
C LEU A 348 -13.98 15.98 -5.75
N PRO A 349 -13.09 16.99 -5.67
CA PRO A 349 -11.68 16.75 -5.37
C PRO A 349 -11.54 16.19 -3.95
N LEU A 350 -10.38 15.59 -3.64
CA LEU A 350 -10.11 14.94 -2.34
C LEU A 350 -10.48 15.83 -1.15
N VAL A 351 -10.05 17.10 -1.13
CA VAL A 351 -10.41 18.08 -0.09
C VAL A 351 -11.92 18.20 0.14
N GLY A 352 -12.70 18.16 -0.94
CA GLY A 352 -14.16 18.18 -0.89
C GLY A 352 -14.71 16.90 -0.29
N LYS A 353 -14.19 15.73 -0.70
CA LYS A 353 -14.58 14.43 -0.13
C LYS A 353 -14.31 14.38 1.38
N LEU A 354 -13.09 14.72 1.79
CA LEU A 354 -12.63 14.76 3.19
C LEU A 354 -13.51 15.66 4.05
N TYR A 355 -13.78 16.89 3.59
CA TYR A 355 -14.64 17.80 4.33
C TYR A 355 -16.09 17.29 4.46
N ARG A 356 -16.65 16.66 3.41
CA ARG A 356 -18.01 16.10 3.47
C ARG A 356 -18.09 14.88 4.41
N VAL A 357 -17.04 14.07 4.48
CA VAL A 357 -16.91 12.99 5.46
C VAL A 357 -16.89 13.57 6.87
N PHE A 358 -16.03 14.55 7.13
CA PHE A 358 -15.98 15.27 8.41
C PHE A 358 -17.34 15.85 8.81
N GLU A 359 -18.01 16.58 7.91
CA GLU A 359 -19.32 17.19 8.18
C GLU A 359 -20.39 16.15 8.50
N THR A 360 -20.32 14.97 7.87
CA THR A 360 -21.26 13.86 8.11
C THR A 360 -21.00 13.20 9.48
N LEU A 361 -19.75 13.03 9.86
CA LEU A 361 -19.34 12.33 11.09
C LEU A 361 -19.37 13.21 12.34
N TYR A 362 -19.12 14.52 12.18
CA TYR A 362 -19.05 15.50 13.27
C TYR A 362 -20.13 16.58 13.12
N PRO A 363 -21.43 16.23 13.28
CA PRO A 363 -22.47 17.23 13.34
C PRO A 363 -22.21 18.21 14.50
N GLN A 364 -22.80 19.41 14.41
CA GLN A 364 -22.54 20.54 15.33
C GLN A 364 -22.39 20.12 16.81
N LYS A 365 -23.33 19.34 17.34
CA LYS A 365 -23.30 18.89 18.73
C LYS A 365 -22.03 18.08 19.07
N ARG A 366 -21.65 17.14 18.20
CA ARG A 366 -20.48 16.28 18.41
C ARG A 366 -19.18 17.08 18.31
N LEU A 367 -19.09 17.98 17.33
CA LEU A 367 -17.96 18.90 17.21
C LEU A 367 -17.83 19.79 18.46
N ASP A 368 -18.95 20.28 18.99
CA ASP A 368 -18.96 21.09 20.20
C ASP A 368 -18.53 20.29 21.44
N ASP A 369 -18.90 19.02 21.52
CA ASP A 369 -18.49 18.10 22.58
C ASP A 369 -16.98 17.82 22.54
N ASN A 370 -16.41 17.61 21.35
CA ASN A 370 -14.96 17.38 21.15
C ASN A 370 -14.09 18.57 21.59
N LEU A 371 -14.61 19.79 21.49
CA LEU A 371 -13.88 21.02 21.80
C LEU A 371 -14.03 21.47 23.26
N LYS A 372 -14.59 20.64 24.15
CA LYS A 372 -14.77 20.99 25.57
C LYS A 372 -13.48 20.97 26.37
N LEU A 373 -12.52 20.11 26.01
CA LEU A 373 -11.29 19.96 26.77
C LEU A 373 -10.37 21.17 26.54
N GLU A 374 -9.76 21.65 27.62
CA GLU A 374 -8.89 22.82 27.53
C GLU A 374 -7.64 22.60 26.70
N VAL A 375 -7.24 21.35 26.50
CA VAL A 375 -6.09 20.94 25.71
C VAL A 375 -6.28 21.13 24.20
N THR A 376 -7.50 21.37 23.71
CA THR A 376 -7.81 21.59 22.29
C THR A 376 -7.59 23.04 21.83
N SER A 377 -7.57 23.24 20.50
CA SER A 377 -7.41 24.53 19.81
C SER A 377 -8.12 25.69 20.52
N PRO A 378 -7.35 26.66 21.08
CA PRO A 378 -7.92 27.88 21.65
C PRO A 378 -8.83 28.62 20.68
N TYR A 379 -8.43 28.74 19.41
CA TYR A 379 -9.21 29.47 18.42
C TYR A 379 -10.55 28.79 18.12
N LEU A 380 -10.59 27.47 17.89
CA LEU A 380 -11.86 26.76 17.65
C LEU A 380 -12.82 26.85 18.83
N ARG A 381 -12.28 26.83 20.06
CA ARG A 381 -13.08 27.05 21.28
C ARG A 381 -13.63 28.47 21.38
N SER A 382 -12.89 29.46 20.89
CA SER A 382 -13.31 30.89 20.93
C SER A 382 -14.45 31.24 19.96
N ILE A 383 -14.70 30.39 18.96
CA ILE A 383 -15.77 30.57 17.97
C ILE A 383 -16.84 29.49 18.12
N GLU A 384 -18.04 29.73 17.59
CA GLU A 384 -19.19 28.82 17.71
C GLU A 384 -19.91 28.61 16.38
N GLY A 385 -20.70 27.52 16.31
CA GLY A 385 -21.63 27.28 15.21
C GLY A 385 -20.95 27.10 13.84
N PRO A 386 -21.58 27.59 12.75
CA PRO A 386 -21.06 27.48 11.39
C PRO A 386 -19.65 28.07 11.17
N LYS A 387 -19.15 28.91 12.08
CA LYS A 387 -17.79 29.46 11.98
C LYS A 387 -16.71 28.38 12.19
N ARG A 388 -16.97 27.36 13.00
CA ARG A 388 -16.04 26.23 13.21
C ARG A 388 -15.85 25.44 11.92
N PHE A 389 -16.96 25.02 11.31
CA PHE A 389 -16.98 24.32 10.02
C PHE A 389 -16.26 25.11 8.92
N ARG A 390 -16.56 26.41 8.79
CA ARG A 390 -15.84 27.27 7.83
C ARG A 390 -14.34 27.36 8.10
N THR A 391 -13.93 27.40 9.36
CA THR A 391 -12.49 27.44 9.74
C THR A 391 -11.80 26.13 9.35
N ILE A 392 -12.38 24.98 9.69
CA ILE A 392 -11.81 23.67 9.35
C ILE A 392 -11.76 23.49 7.82
N PHE A 393 -12.84 23.83 7.11
CA PHE A 393 -12.85 23.78 5.63
C PHE A 393 -11.77 24.67 5.03
N ARG A 394 -11.64 25.91 5.53
CA ARG A 394 -10.63 26.87 5.08
C ARG A 394 -9.22 26.32 5.29
N ASP A 395 -8.94 25.77 6.46
CA ASP A 395 -7.61 25.28 6.81
C ASP A 395 -7.28 24.06 5.95
N LEU A 396 -8.22 23.11 5.78
CA LEU A 396 -8.06 21.95 4.91
C LEU A 396 -7.83 22.37 3.45
N LEU A 397 -8.58 23.35 2.95
CA LEU A 397 -8.43 23.88 1.60
C LEU A 397 -7.08 24.58 1.40
N LYS A 398 -6.63 25.38 2.38
CA LYS A 398 -5.28 25.99 2.35
C LYS A 398 -4.19 24.91 2.31
N VAL A 399 -4.33 23.87 3.13
CA VAL A 399 -3.38 22.74 3.16
C VAL A 399 -3.28 22.08 1.79
N HIS A 400 -4.41 21.78 1.13
CA HIS A 400 -4.40 21.13 -0.19
C HIS A 400 -3.90 22.05 -1.31
N ILE A 401 -4.25 23.34 -1.29
CA ILE A 401 -3.75 24.32 -2.26
C ILE A 401 -2.24 24.48 -2.10
N ASP A 402 -1.75 24.71 -0.88
CA ASP A 402 -0.33 24.97 -0.66
C ASP A 402 0.55 23.72 -0.79
N SER A 403 -0.03 22.52 -0.64
CA SER A 403 0.64 21.24 -0.97
C SER A 403 0.60 20.91 -2.45
N ASP A 404 -0.12 21.70 -3.26
CA ASP A 404 -0.38 21.41 -4.68
C ASP A 404 -0.94 19.98 -4.86
N ASN A 405 -2.01 19.71 -4.12
CA ASN A 405 -2.69 18.43 -4.15
C ASN A 405 -3.21 18.12 -5.55
N ARG A 406 -2.77 16.99 -6.10
CA ARG A 406 -3.04 16.57 -7.48
C ARG A 406 -4.53 16.39 -7.77
N SER A 407 -5.30 15.82 -6.84
CA SER A 407 -6.76 15.68 -7.01
C SER A 407 -7.45 17.05 -7.16
N LEU A 408 -7.04 18.05 -6.38
CA LEU A 408 -7.55 19.41 -6.51
C LEU A 408 -7.08 20.09 -7.80
N ARG A 409 -5.79 19.94 -8.17
CA ARG A 409 -5.23 20.52 -9.40
C ARG A 409 -5.94 20.02 -10.65
N LEU A 410 -6.02 18.70 -10.83
CA LEU A 410 -6.70 18.07 -11.97
C LEU A 410 -8.19 18.44 -12.05
N PHE A 411 -8.83 18.60 -10.88
CA PHE A 411 -10.21 19.07 -10.83
C PHE A 411 -10.35 20.50 -11.35
N LEU A 412 -9.46 21.40 -10.95
CA LEU A 412 -9.44 22.81 -11.37
C LEU A 412 -9.09 22.96 -12.86
N GLU A 413 -8.07 22.26 -13.33
CA GLU A 413 -7.68 22.22 -14.76
C GLU A 413 -8.83 21.72 -15.63
N SER A 414 -9.53 20.67 -15.19
CA SER A 414 -10.72 20.16 -15.88
C SER A 414 -11.87 21.18 -15.94
N LEU A 415 -12.03 22.04 -14.92
CA LEU A 415 -13.01 23.13 -14.98
C LEU A 415 -12.57 24.22 -15.97
N GLN A 416 -11.28 24.58 -15.99
CA GLN A 416 -10.71 25.56 -16.92
C GLN A 416 -10.81 25.09 -18.39
N GLU A 417 -10.52 23.80 -18.65
CA GLU A 417 -10.73 23.18 -19.96
C GLU A 417 -12.20 23.25 -20.40
N GLY A 418 -13.12 22.91 -19.48
CA GLY A 418 -14.55 22.92 -19.75
C GLY A 418 -15.09 24.31 -20.08
N GLU A 419 -14.63 25.35 -19.38
CA GLU A 419 -14.96 26.74 -19.69
C GLU A 419 -14.46 27.17 -21.06
N THR A 420 -13.20 26.85 -21.36
CA THR A 420 -12.59 27.16 -22.66
C THR A 420 -13.36 26.48 -23.80
N MET A 421 -13.70 25.21 -23.62
CA MET A 421 -14.46 24.43 -24.60
C MET A 421 -15.88 24.98 -24.77
N LEU A 422 -16.56 25.35 -23.69
CA LEU A 422 -17.91 25.94 -23.77
C LEU A 422 -17.88 27.26 -24.55
N ALA A 423 -16.90 28.12 -24.29
CA ALA A 423 -16.73 29.38 -25.01
C ALA A 423 -16.48 29.18 -26.52
N GLN A 424 -15.72 28.15 -26.89
CA GLN A 424 -15.50 27.79 -28.30
C GLN A 424 -16.80 27.35 -29.00
N VAL A 425 -17.65 26.59 -28.32
CA VAL A 425 -18.95 26.11 -28.84
C VAL A 425 -20.04 27.19 -28.80
N GLU A 426 -19.88 28.24 -27.97
CA GLU A 426 -20.75 29.42 -27.93
C GLU A 426 -20.33 30.54 -28.89
N GLY A 427 -19.09 30.53 -29.39
CA GLY A 427 -18.57 31.48 -30.39
C GLY A 427 -19.30 31.42 -31.74
N ASP A 428 -18.75 32.06 -32.79
CA ASP A 428 -19.38 32.41 -34.09
C ASP A 428 -19.98 31.26 -34.97
N GLY A 429 -20.35 30.10 -34.39
CA GLY A 429 -21.23 29.10 -34.99
C GLY A 429 -20.56 28.13 -35.94
N LYS A 430 -19.23 27.97 -35.85
CA LYS A 430 -18.43 27.12 -36.77
C LYS A 430 -17.83 25.86 -36.15
N HIS A 431 -17.89 25.70 -34.82
CA HIS A 431 -17.38 24.50 -34.15
C HIS A 431 -18.55 23.62 -33.73
N GLU A 432 -18.78 22.54 -34.49
CA GLU A 432 -19.69 21.48 -34.07
C GLU A 432 -18.88 20.52 -33.19
N PRO A 433 -19.21 20.40 -31.88
CA PRO A 433 -18.42 19.58 -30.98
C PRO A 433 -18.51 18.10 -31.38
N THR A 434 -17.36 17.44 -31.40
CA THR A 434 -17.26 15.99 -31.54
C THR A 434 -17.98 15.28 -30.37
N LYS A 435 -18.29 13.98 -30.54
CA LYS A 435 -18.86 13.17 -29.45
C LYS A 435 -18.03 13.23 -28.17
N ARG A 436 -16.70 13.29 -28.31
CA ARG A 436 -15.76 13.37 -27.19
C ARG A 436 -15.83 14.73 -26.48
N GLU A 437 -15.88 15.82 -27.23
CA GLU A 437 -16.04 17.17 -26.68
C GLU A 437 -17.39 17.36 -25.98
N LEU A 438 -18.47 16.82 -26.55
CA LEU A 438 -19.79 16.83 -25.89
C LEU A 438 -19.75 16.16 -24.52
N LYS A 439 -19.12 14.99 -24.41
CA LYS A 439 -18.96 14.28 -23.12
C LYS A 439 -18.09 15.05 -22.13
N LYS A 440 -16.99 15.69 -22.59
CA LYS A 440 -16.18 16.58 -21.75
C LYS A 440 -17.02 17.74 -21.18
N LEU A 441 -17.87 18.35 -22.00
CA LEU A 441 -18.79 19.41 -21.57
C LEU A 441 -19.89 18.93 -20.62
N GLU A 442 -20.43 17.73 -20.83
CA GLU A 442 -21.37 17.08 -19.91
C GLU A 442 -20.74 16.85 -18.53
N HIS A 443 -19.49 16.40 -18.51
CA HIS A 443 -18.76 16.21 -17.26
C HIS A 443 -18.46 17.55 -16.56
N PHE A 444 -18.05 18.57 -17.32
CA PHE A 444 -17.86 19.93 -16.83
C PHE A 444 -19.13 20.48 -16.15
N ILE A 445 -20.29 20.38 -16.80
CA ILE A 445 -21.54 20.89 -16.21
C ILE A 445 -21.98 20.08 -14.97
N THR A 446 -21.71 18.78 -14.96
CA THR A 446 -21.96 17.90 -13.81
C THR A 446 -21.13 18.29 -12.58
N LYS A 447 -19.84 18.61 -12.78
CA LYS A 447 -18.96 19.11 -11.72
C LYS A 447 -19.47 20.45 -11.17
N LEU A 448 -19.82 21.40 -12.03
CA LEU A 448 -20.36 22.70 -11.61
C LEU A 448 -21.67 22.57 -10.82
N ASN A 449 -22.58 21.71 -11.28
CA ASN A 449 -23.82 21.43 -10.58
C ASN A 449 -23.56 20.79 -9.20
N THR A 450 -22.59 19.86 -9.11
CA THR A 450 -22.20 19.23 -7.85
C THR A 450 -21.64 20.27 -6.86
N LEU A 451 -20.78 21.18 -7.31
CA LEU A 451 -20.27 22.29 -6.49
C LEU A 451 -21.40 23.23 -6.03
N PHE A 452 -22.31 23.59 -6.95
CA PHE A 452 -23.47 24.42 -6.62
C PHE A 452 -24.30 23.79 -5.49
N LEU A 453 -24.67 22.51 -5.62
CA LEU A 453 -25.43 21.79 -4.59
C LEU A 453 -24.64 21.64 -3.28
N SER A 454 -23.32 21.54 -3.34
CA SER A 454 -22.44 21.39 -2.18
C SER A 454 -22.15 22.70 -1.44
N SER A 455 -22.44 23.86 -2.04
CA SER A 455 -22.14 25.20 -1.48
C SER A 455 -23.03 25.63 -0.30
N GLN A 456 -23.91 24.73 0.19
CA GLN A 456 -24.91 24.98 1.24
C GLN A 456 -25.94 26.08 0.91
N LEU A 457 -26.13 26.44 -0.37
CA LEU A 457 -27.24 27.31 -0.82
C LEU A 457 -28.59 26.57 -0.70
N HIS A 458 -29.11 26.47 0.53
CA HIS A 458 -30.25 25.65 0.97
C HIS A 458 -31.64 26.06 0.42
N SER A 459 -31.74 26.75 -0.72
CA SER A 459 -33.05 27.22 -1.21
C SER A 459 -33.24 27.26 -2.72
N ILE A 460 -32.32 26.70 -3.51
CA ILE A 460 -32.44 26.70 -4.98
C ILE A 460 -32.28 25.27 -5.49
N GLU A 461 -33.36 24.69 -6.02
CA GLU A 461 -33.26 23.48 -6.83
C GLU A 461 -32.36 23.80 -8.04
N SER A 462 -31.34 22.99 -8.29
CA SER A 462 -30.46 23.24 -9.43
C SER A 462 -31.19 23.15 -10.77
N GLY A 463 -32.36 22.48 -10.80
CA GLY A 463 -33.19 22.31 -12.00
C GLY A 463 -32.53 21.47 -13.10
N VAL A 464 -31.37 20.86 -12.81
CA VAL A 464 -30.60 20.04 -13.75
C VAL A 464 -30.88 18.55 -13.46
N GLU A 465 -31.71 17.92 -14.30
CA GLU A 465 -31.79 16.46 -14.36
C GLU A 465 -30.58 15.94 -15.15
N LEU A 466 -29.61 15.39 -14.42
CA LEU A 466 -28.43 14.73 -15.01
C LEU A 466 -28.82 13.33 -15.51
N ASN A 467 -29.48 13.27 -16.66
CA ASN A 467 -29.54 12.03 -17.45
C ASN A 467 -28.28 11.97 -18.32
N SER A 468 -27.66 10.80 -18.40
CA SER A 468 -26.54 10.55 -19.33
C SER A 468 -26.98 10.81 -20.77
N ASP A 469 -26.10 11.37 -21.60
CA ASP A 469 -26.31 11.75 -23.01
C ASP A 469 -26.98 13.11 -23.24
N LEU A 470 -26.47 14.16 -22.56
CA LEU A 470 -26.93 15.53 -22.79
C LEU A 470 -26.58 16.04 -24.19
N THR A 471 -27.55 16.67 -24.84
CA THR A 471 -27.32 17.46 -26.07
C THR A 471 -26.61 18.77 -25.75
N ILE A 472 -25.94 19.37 -26.74
CA ILE A 472 -25.26 20.66 -26.55
C ILE A 472 -26.22 21.77 -26.07
N ASP A 473 -27.47 21.77 -26.53
CA ASP A 473 -28.46 22.76 -26.10
C ASP A 473 -28.85 22.57 -24.62
N GLN A 474 -28.99 21.32 -24.16
CA GLN A 474 -29.24 21.01 -22.75
C GLN A 474 -28.05 21.40 -21.85
N ILE A 475 -26.82 21.22 -22.32
CA ILE A 475 -25.61 21.68 -21.61
C ILE A 475 -25.63 23.20 -21.47
N LYS A 476 -25.87 23.93 -22.57
CA LYS A 476 -25.95 25.40 -22.58
C LYS A 476 -27.06 25.91 -21.67
N ASP A 477 -28.24 25.29 -21.69
CA ASP A 477 -29.35 25.69 -20.83
C ASP A 477 -29.05 25.41 -19.36
N SER A 478 -28.44 24.28 -19.03
CA SER A 478 -28.00 23.95 -17.68
C SER A 478 -26.98 24.97 -17.16
N TYR A 479 -26.01 25.36 -17.99
CA TYR A 479 -25.03 26.39 -17.65
C TYR A 479 -25.68 27.75 -17.38
N LYS A 480 -26.61 28.19 -18.26
CA LYS A 480 -27.36 29.44 -18.07
C LYS A 480 -28.21 29.43 -16.80
N ASN A 481 -28.80 28.29 -16.45
CA ASN A 481 -29.58 28.13 -15.23
C ASN A 481 -28.70 28.27 -13.98
N LEU A 482 -27.54 27.59 -13.95
CA LEU A 482 -26.57 27.75 -12.87
C LEU A 482 -26.08 29.21 -12.76
N LYS A 483 -25.76 29.83 -13.91
CA LYS A 483 -25.32 31.21 -13.97
C LYS A 483 -26.36 32.17 -13.39
N SER A 484 -27.61 32.02 -13.81
CA SER A 484 -28.74 32.84 -13.33
C SER A 484 -28.97 32.66 -11.82
N SER A 485 -28.89 31.42 -11.32
CA SER A 485 -29.02 31.12 -9.89
C SER A 485 -27.91 31.76 -9.06
N LEU A 486 -26.66 31.73 -9.54
CA LEU A 486 -25.54 32.40 -8.88
C LEU A 486 -25.70 33.92 -8.89
N ASP A 487 -26.03 34.52 -10.04
CA ASP A 487 -26.15 35.97 -10.16
C ASP A 487 -27.19 36.58 -9.20
N GLN A 488 -28.26 35.84 -8.88
CA GLN A 488 -29.25 36.24 -7.87
C GLN A 488 -28.64 36.37 -6.46
N ILE A 489 -27.63 35.57 -6.14
CA ILE A 489 -27.01 35.51 -4.81
C ILE A 489 -25.69 36.28 -4.78
N SER A 490 -25.01 36.42 -5.92
CA SER A 490 -23.76 37.15 -6.12
C SER A 490 -23.78 38.55 -5.49
N VAL A 491 -24.90 39.28 -5.67
CA VAL A 491 -25.09 40.62 -5.07
C VAL A 491 -25.09 40.56 -3.54
N SER A 492 -25.70 39.53 -2.94
CA SER A 492 -25.73 39.36 -1.49
C SER A 492 -24.39 38.92 -0.91
N LEU A 493 -23.53 38.32 -1.73
CA LEU A 493 -22.20 37.84 -1.38
C LEU A 493 -21.06 38.79 -1.77
N GLY A 494 -21.38 39.95 -2.37
CA GLY A 494 -20.39 40.96 -2.78
C GLY A 494 -19.55 40.56 -4.00
N MET A 495 -20.05 39.64 -4.84
CA MET A 495 -19.38 39.18 -6.06
C MET A 495 -19.58 40.15 -7.22
N GLU A 496 -18.60 40.22 -8.12
CA GLU A 496 -18.62 41.09 -9.29
C GLU A 496 -19.63 40.58 -10.35
N SER A 497 -20.35 41.51 -10.99
CA SER A 497 -21.27 41.17 -12.08
C SER A 497 -20.50 40.83 -13.36
N GLY A 498 -20.80 39.71 -13.99
CA GLY A 498 -20.21 39.31 -15.28
C GLY A 498 -19.20 38.16 -15.22
N ASN A 499 -18.85 37.69 -14.03
CA ASN A 499 -17.98 36.51 -13.84
C ASN A 499 -18.54 35.24 -14.50
N THR A 500 -17.72 34.24 -14.80
CA THR A 500 -18.22 32.93 -15.22
C THR A 500 -18.87 32.18 -14.06
N VAL A 501 -19.51 31.02 -14.34
CA VAL A 501 -20.01 30.14 -13.28
C VAL A 501 -18.84 29.62 -12.43
N SER A 502 -17.72 29.23 -13.03
CA SER A 502 -16.59 28.68 -12.27
C SER A 502 -15.89 29.76 -11.45
N GLU A 503 -15.73 30.99 -11.93
CA GLU A 503 -15.18 32.10 -11.14
C GLU A 503 -16.04 32.39 -9.90
N ASN A 504 -17.36 32.37 -10.04
CA ASN A 504 -18.26 32.50 -8.90
C ASN A 504 -18.12 31.32 -7.92
N MET A 505 -17.95 30.09 -8.40
CA MET A 505 -17.66 28.93 -7.56
C MET A 505 -16.33 29.06 -6.82
N ILE A 506 -15.27 29.51 -7.49
CA ILE A 506 -13.98 29.75 -6.84
C ILE A 506 -14.13 30.83 -5.77
N THR A 507 -14.84 31.92 -6.05
CA THR A 507 -15.08 32.97 -5.06
C THR A 507 -15.86 32.43 -3.84
N LEU A 508 -16.85 31.56 -4.05
CA LEU A 508 -17.63 30.93 -2.98
C LEU A 508 -16.78 30.08 -2.03
N PHE A 509 -15.95 29.18 -2.58
CA PHE A 509 -15.21 28.21 -1.79
C PHE A 509 -13.82 28.71 -1.36
N CYS A 510 -13.15 29.44 -2.25
CA CYS A 510 -11.75 29.86 -2.10
C CYS A 510 -11.59 31.35 -1.75
N GLY A 511 -12.66 32.16 -1.86
CA GLY A 511 -12.60 33.61 -1.59
C GLY A 511 -12.18 33.97 -0.16
N GLN A 512 -12.45 33.08 0.80
CA GLN A 512 -11.96 33.21 2.19
C GLN A 512 -10.44 33.13 2.34
N LEU A 513 -9.73 32.60 1.31
CA LEU A 513 -8.28 32.59 1.19
C LEU A 513 -7.76 33.70 0.27
N GLY A 514 -8.66 34.53 -0.29
CA GLY A 514 -8.32 35.66 -1.15
C GLY A 514 -8.30 35.36 -2.65
N TYR A 515 -8.65 34.14 -3.08
CA TYR A 515 -8.66 33.75 -4.50
C TYR A 515 -9.97 34.12 -5.18
N LYS A 516 -9.90 34.58 -6.43
CA LYS A 516 -11.07 35.00 -7.23
C LYS A 516 -11.26 34.19 -8.50
N SER A 517 -10.19 33.55 -9.00
CA SER A 517 -10.20 32.76 -10.23
C SER A 517 -9.51 31.42 -10.08
N ILE A 518 -9.80 30.48 -10.99
CA ILE A 518 -9.09 29.18 -11.06
C ILE A 518 -7.58 29.43 -11.22
N GLU A 519 -7.20 30.39 -12.05
CA GLU A 519 -5.81 30.76 -12.32
C GLU A 519 -5.07 31.23 -11.06
N ASP A 520 -5.73 31.99 -10.18
CA ASP A 520 -5.13 32.42 -8.90
C ASP A 520 -4.74 31.21 -8.05
N VAL A 521 -5.62 30.21 -7.98
CA VAL A 521 -5.42 28.99 -7.19
C VAL A 521 -4.31 28.14 -7.79
N LEU A 522 -4.36 27.86 -9.10
CA LEU A 522 -3.32 27.09 -9.80
C LEU A 522 -1.94 27.78 -9.69
N THR A 523 -1.91 29.11 -9.84
CA THR A 523 -0.69 29.90 -9.65
C THR A 523 -0.15 29.76 -8.23
N ARG A 524 -1.01 29.80 -7.21
CA ARG A 524 -0.58 29.56 -5.82
C ARG A 524 -0.01 28.16 -5.65
N MET A 525 -0.69 27.13 -6.14
CA MET A 525 -0.26 25.73 -6.02
C MET A 525 1.16 25.57 -6.58
N LYS A 526 1.38 26.03 -7.81
CA LYS A 526 2.70 26.01 -8.47
C LYS A 526 3.76 26.82 -7.69
N THR A 527 3.40 28.02 -7.24
CA THR A 527 4.34 28.92 -6.54
C THR A 527 4.74 28.37 -5.18
N SER A 528 3.82 27.75 -4.44
CA SER A 528 4.12 27.16 -3.12
C SER A 528 5.18 26.06 -3.22
N LYS A 529 5.07 25.16 -4.21
CA LYS A 529 6.10 24.15 -4.47
C LYS A 529 7.43 24.75 -4.91
N ALA A 530 7.42 25.74 -5.80
CA ALA A 530 8.65 26.41 -6.23
C ALA A 530 9.38 27.11 -5.06
N ILE A 531 8.64 27.74 -4.15
CA ILE A 531 9.20 28.35 -2.93
C ILE A 531 9.79 27.27 -2.02
N ALA A 532 9.09 26.15 -1.81
CA ALA A 532 9.59 25.04 -0.99
C ALA A 532 10.85 24.41 -1.60
N HIS A 533 10.87 24.17 -2.91
CA HIS A 533 12.03 23.70 -3.65
C HIS A 533 13.24 24.61 -3.43
N GLN A 534 13.09 25.92 -3.69
CA GLN A 534 14.20 26.87 -3.53
C GLN A 534 14.67 26.94 -2.08
N ARG A 535 13.75 26.90 -1.12
CA ARG A 535 14.08 26.88 0.31
C ARG A 535 14.92 25.66 0.68
N SER A 536 14.58 24.48 0.18
CA SER A 536 15.37 23.25 0.37
C SER A 536 16.77 23.39 -0.22
N MET A 537 16.88 23.94 -1.43
CA MET A 537 18.16 24.18 -2.11
C MET A 537 19.05 25.15 -1.32
N ASP A 538 18.47 26.26 -0.85
CA ASP A 538 19.17 27.26 -0.04
C ASP A 538 19.65 26.65 1.29
N MET A 539 18.81 25.82 1.92
CA MET A 539 19.15 25.15 3.18
C MET A 539 20.32 24.17 3.02
N VAL A 540 20.31 23.34 1.97
CA VAL A 540 21.41 22.42 1.69
C VAL A 540 22.69 23.16 1.33
N SER A 541 22.58 24.22 0.53
CA SER A 541 23.74 25.05 0.15
C SER A 541 24.39 25.75 1.34
N ALA A 542 23.60 26.08 2.37
CA ALA A 542 24.08 26.68 3.62
C ALA A 542 24.58 25.65 4.65
N ALA A 543 24.42 24.35 4.40
CA ALA A 543 24.77 23.27 5.33
C ALA A 543 26.29 23.00 5.37
N PRO A 544 26.98 23.28 6.49
CA PRO A 544 28.41 23.01 6.59
C PRO A 544 28.72 21.52 6.45
N ASP A 545 29.64 21.17 5.55
CA ASP A 545 30.07 19.78 5.27
C ASP A 545 28.91 18.81 4.95
N GLY A 546 27.76 19.32 4.50
CA GLY A 546 26.57 18.51 4.19
C GLY A 546 25.76 18.05 5.41
N TYR A 547 25.91 18.72 6.57
CA TYR A 547 25.15 18.41 7.79
C TYR A 547 24.09 19.47 8.08
N LEU A 548 22.83 19.04 8.18
CA LEU A 548 21.73 19.87 8.66
C LEU A 548 21.74 19.97 10.19
N LYS A 549 21.05 20.98 10.72
CA LYS A 549 20.94 21.26 12.15
C LYS A 549 19.49 21.38 12.55
N ILE A 550 19.15 21.04 13.79
CA ILE A 550 17.85 21.34 14.41
C ILE A 550 18.08 22.48 15.41
N ASN A 551 17.21 23.49 15.39
CA ASN A 551 17.29 24.68 16.21
C ASN A 551 16.08 24.78 17.15
N ARG A 552 16.20 25.66 18.14
CA ARG A 552 15.08 26.05 18.98
C ARG A 552 13.98 26.70 18.11
N GLY A 553 12.73 26.33 18.34
CA GLY A 553 11.56 26.74 17.58
C GLY A 553 11.12 25.71 16.53
N ASP A 554 12.02 24.84 16.08
CA ASP A 554 11.69 23.81 15.08
C ASP A 554 10.68 22.78 15.63
N LEU A 555 9.90 22.18 14.73
CA LEU A 555 8.93 21.13 15.05
C LEU A 555 9.39 19.78 14.49
N LEU A 556 9.23 18.72 15.28
CA LEU A 556 9.49 17.33 14.90
C LEU A 556 8.19 16.51 14.95
N LYS A 557 8.01 15.61 13.98
CA LYS A 557 6.91 14.63 13.96
C LYS A 557 7.37 13.31 13.37
N GLY A 558 7.17 12.22 14.11
CA GLY A 558 7.39 10.86 13.61
C GLY A 558 6.21 10.36 12.80
N THR A 559 6.52 9.60 11.76
CA THR A 559 5.54 8.94 10.90
C THR A 559 6.16 7.69 10.26
N ASP A 560 5.31 6.79 9.79
CA ASP A 560 5.71 5.61 9.03
C ASP A 560 6.04 6.02 7.59
N GLY A 561 7.21 5.60 7.10
CA GLY A 561 7.69 5.85 5.74
C GLY A 561 6.69 5.41 4.67
N SER A 562 5.90 4.37 4.91
CA SER A 562 4.85 3.91 4.00
C SER A 562 3.71 4.93 3.79
N SER A 563 3.56 5.90 4.69
CA SER A 563 2.55 6.97 4.60
C SER A 563 3.07 8.23 3.89
N MET A 564 4.37 8.27 3.54
CA MET A 564 5.00 9.51 3.06
C MET A 564 4.44 9.97 1.72
N GLY A 565 4.16 9.10 0.75
CA GLY A 565 3.49 9.50 -0.50
C GLY A 565 2.19 10.29 -0.26
N VAL A 566 1.33 9.82 0.64
CA VAL A 566 0.05 10.51 0.98
C VAL A 566 0.31 11.84 1.70
N ILE A 567 1.24 11.86 2.65
CA ILE A 567 1.61 13.06 3.40
C ILE A 567 2.22 14.12 2.48
N LEU A 568 3.04 13.72 1.52
CA LEU A 568 3.66 14.62 0.55
C LEU A 568 2.62 15.18 -0.44
N GLU A 569 1.61 14.41 -0.82
CA GLU A 569 0.53 14.84 -1.74
C GLU A 569 -0.53 15.74 -1.06
N SER A 570 -0.83 15.52 0.22
CA SER A 570 -1.97 16.17 0.90
C SER A 570 -1.58 17.02 2.12
N GLY A 571 -0.33 16.93 2.58
CA GLY A 571 0.10 17.41 3.89
C GLY A 571 -0.36 16.50 5.04
N PRO A 572 0.28 16.55 6.22
CA PRO A 572 -0.28 15.92 7.41
C PRO A 572 -1.59 16.63 7.80
N ILE A 573 -2.67 15.86 7.92
CA ILE A 573 -4.01 16.33 8.27
C ILE A 573 -4.56 15.57 9.48
N ALA A 574 -5.42 16.23 10.25
CA ALA A 574 -6.07 15.65 11.41
C ALA A 574 -6.91 14.43 11.01
N ARG A 575 -6.85 13.35 11.80
CA ARG A 575 -7.49 12.07 11.46
C ARG A 575 -9.01 12.17 11.34
N GLU A 576 -9.64 13.11 12.05
CA GLU A 576 -11.09 13.35 11.94
C GLU A 576 -11.50 13.88 10.56
N CYS A 577 -10.56 14.51 9.82
CA CYS A 577 -10.83 14.99 8.47
C CYS A 577 -10.82 13.86 7.43
N ILE A 578 -10.17 12.73 7.72
CA ILE A 578 -10.18 11.51 6.88
C ILE A 578 -11.28 10.52 7.30
N GLY A 579 -12.09 10.88 8.30
CA GLY A 579 -13.10 10.00 8.87
C GLY A 579 -12.52 8.85 9.71
N ALA A 580 -11.24 8.93 10.05
CA ALA A 580 -10.57 7.96 10.88
C ALA A 580 -10.66 8.33 12.35
N GLY A 581 -11.00 7.35 13.20
CA GLY A 581 -10.96 7.50 14.64
C GLY A 581 -9.51 7.49 15.13
N ALA A 582 -9.14 8.44 15.97
CA ALA A 582 -7.89 8.33 16.70
C ALA A 582 -8.05 7.34 17.85
N THR A 583 -7.34 6.21 17.78
CA THR A 583 -7.12 5.37 18.94
C THR A 583 -6.18 6.12 19.89
N SER A 584 -6.77 6.78 20.89
CA SER A 584 -6.16 7.68 21.88
C SER A 584 -5.65 9.03 21.37
N ASP A 585 -6.53 9.87 20.84
CA ASP A 585 -6.23 11.32 20.75
C ASP A 585 -7.04 12.10 21.77
N PHE A 586 -6.33 12.80 22.66
CA PHE A 586 -6.89 13.68 23.66
C PHE A 586 -7.08 15.11 23.12
N THR A 587 -6.54 15.41 21.93
CA THR A 587 -6.58 16.68 21.20
C THR A 587 -7.18 16.54 19.79
N PRO A 588 -8.49 16.27 19.67
CA PRO A 588 -9.11 16.10 18.37
C PRO A 588 -9.01 17.35 17.47
N HIS A 589 -9.00 17.11 16.15
CA HIS A 589 -8.98 18.13 15.10
C HIS A 589 -7.67 18.91 14.96
N ASP A 590 -6.56 18.36 15.44
CA ASP A 590 -5.21 18.88 15.21
C ASP A 590 -4.25 17.77 14.72
N ILE A 591 -3.00 18.18 14.49
CA ILE A 591 -1.89 17.27 14.26
C ILE A 591 -0.80 17.53 15.31
N ASP A 592 -0.33 16.46 15.92
CA ASP A 592 0.68 16.53 16.97
C ASP A 592 2.10 16.69 16.44
N PHE A 593 2.85 17.58 17.08
CA PHE A 593 4.28 17.82 16.90
C PHE A 593 4.98 17.95 18.26
N GLN A 594 6.28 17.66 18.27
CA GLN A 594 7.17 18.09 19.34
C GLN A 594 7.80 19.44 18.99
N LEU A 595 7.67 20.43 19.86
CA LEU A 595 8.40 21.71 19.76
C LEU A 595 9.79 21.59 20.37
N MET A 596 10.81 21.96 19.61
CA MET A 596 12.19 22.08 20.10
C MET A 596 12.32 23.38 20.92
N ASP A 597 12.16 23.32 22.24
CA ASP A 597 12.30 24.49 23.13
C ASP A 597 13.55 24.37 24.04
N SER A 598 13.44 24.72 25.32
CA SER A 598 14.55 24.72 26.27
C SER A 598 15.11 23.32 26.57
N SER A 599 14.41 22.26 26.16
CA SER A 599 14.86 20.87 26.29
C SER A 599 16.13 20.55 25.50
N ILE A 600 16.41 21.31 24.43
CA ILE A 600 17.66 21.20 23.67
C ILE A 600 18.75 22.18 24.16
N GLU A 601 18.51 23.00 25.18
CA GLU A 601 19.54 23.91 25.73
C GLU A 601 20.69 23.11 26.37
N GLY A 602 21.85 23.15 25.72
CA GLY A 602 23.07 22.44 26.15
C GLY A 602 23.35 21.14 25.40
N ILE A 603 22.41 20.66 24.59
CA ILE A 603 22.61 19.56 23.64
C ILE A 603 23.13 20.17 22.33
N GLN A 604 24.38 19.89 21.97
CA GLN A 604 24.99 20.47 20.77
C GLN A 604 25.00 19.52 19.56
N ASP A 605 24.81 18.23 19.77
CA ASP A 605 24.89 17.24 18.69
C ASP A 605 23.50 16.80 18.20
N PHE A 606 23.35 16.73 16.88
CA PHE A 606 22.10 16.42 16.16
C PHE A 606 21.56 15.05 16.56
N GLU A 607 22.45 14.06 16.68
CA GLU A 607 22.10 12.68 17.01
C GLU A 607 21.43 12.56 18.38
N THR A 608 21.90 13.31 19.38
CA THR A 608 21.26 13.33 20.70
C THR A 608 19.89 13.99 20.66
N ILE A 609 19.71 15.06 19.88
CA ILE A 609 18.38 15.68 19.70
C ILE A 609 17.41 14.67 19.11
N VAL A 610 17.81 13.98 18.04
CA VAL A 610 16.99 12.94 17.40
C VAL A 610 16.69 11.81 18.38
N ARG A 611 17.72 11.20 18.99
CA ARG A 611 17.57 10.05 19.89
C ARG A 611 16.74 10.34 21.15
N THR A 612 16.71 11.59 21.61
CA THR A 612 15.94 12.00 22.80
C THR A 612 14.56 12.58 22.46
N SER A 613 14.28 12.81 21.17
CA SER A 613 12.97 13.26 20.70
C SER A 613 11.90 12.21 20.98
N ILE A 614 10.78 12.64 21.57
CA ILE A 614 9.62 11.78 21.77
C ILE A 614 9.00 11.35 20.43
N SER A 615 9.29 12.07 19.34
CA SER A 615 8.78 11.79 18.00
C SER A 615 9.35 10.49 17.39
N THR A 616 10.53 10.03 17.83
CA THR A 616 11.15 8.76 17.37
C THR A 616 10.29 7.54 17.67
N GLY A 617 9.41 7.60 18.68
CA GLY A 617 8.50 6.50 19.00
C GLY A 617 7.31 6.33 18.04
N TYR A 618 7.13 7.21 17.04
CA TYR A 618 5.92 7.30 16.23
C TYR A 618 6.08 6.87 14.76
N GLY A 619 7.24 6.30 14.40
CA GLY A 619 7.51 5.77 13.06
C GLY A 619 9.00 5.80 12.73
N ASP A 620 9.36 5.40 11.52
CA ASP A 620 10.74 5.25 11.05
C ASP A 620 11.25 6.45 10.22
N VAL A 621 10.40 7.45 10.01
CA VAL A 621 10.72 8.75 9.41
C VAL A 621 10.34 9.89 10.36
N LEU A 622 11.27 10.81 10.61
CA LEU A 622 10.97 12.08 11.29
C LEU A 622 10.87 13.22 10.27
N MET A 623 9.75 13.93 10.30
CA MET A 623 9.56 15.18 9.60
C MET A 623 10.04 16.35 10.45
N VAL A 624 10.83 17.24 9.85
CA VAL A 624 11.27 18.48 10.49
C VAL A 624 10.68 19.70 9.77
N VAL A 625 10.13 20.61 10.56
CA VAL A 625 9.60 21.91 10.08
C VAL A 625 10.32 23.03 10.83
N LYS A 626 11.00 23.91 10.10
CA LYS A 626 11.72 25.06 10.64
C LYS A 626 10.78 26.16 11.06
N ASP A 627 11.07 26.80 12.19
CA ASP A 627 10.38 28.05 12.54
C ASP A 627 10.87 29.21 11.67
N ARG A 628 9.95 29.73 10.85
CA ARG A 628 10.10 30.91 10.00
C ARG A 628 9.14 32.02 10.39
N GLY A 629 8.43 31.88 11.52
CA GLY A 629 7.37 32.79 11.93
C GLY A 629 6.03 32.54 11.25
N GLN A 630 5.79 31.34 10.72
CA GLN A 630 4.55 30.91 10.05
C GLN A 630 3.40 30.56 11.01
N TYR A 631 3.65 30.61 12.32
CA TYR A 631 2.70 30.22 13.37
C TYR A 631 2.14 31.42 14.13
N ASN A 632 0.87 31.33 14.54
CA ASN A 632 0.31 32.03 15.68
C ASN A 632 0.39 31.09 16.88
N ILE A 633 1.24 31.40 17.85
CA ILE A 633 1.31 30.64 19.09
C ILE A 633 0.16 31.09 19.98
N THR A 634 -0.96 30.38 20.00
CA THR A 634 -2.15 30.76 20.79
C THR A 634 -2.10 30.28 22.23
N ARG A 635 -1.21 29.30 22.51
CA ARG A 635 -0.82 28.90 23.87
C ARG A 635 0.65 28.51 23.90
N ASN A 636 1.44 29.17 24.74
CA ASN A 636 2.88 28.94 24.87
C ASN A 636 3.24 27.92 25.97
N THR A 637 4.54 27.69 26.18
CA THR A 637 5.11 26.80 27.21
C THR A 637 4.70 27.17 28.64
N ASP A 638 4.43 28.45 28.89
CA ASP A 638 3.94 28.95 30.18
C ASP A 638 2.41 28.82 30.33
N SER A 639 1.74 28.22 29.34
CA SER A 639 0.29 28.10 29.22
C SER A 639 -0.44 29.45 29.14
N GLU A 640 0.25 30.52 28.76
CA GLU A 640 -0.34 31.84 28.54
C GLU A 640 -1.02 31.93 27.18
N MET A 641 -2.18 32.58 27.15
CA MET A 641 -2.90 32.88 25.90
C MET A 641 -2.32 34.13 25.27
N VAL A 642 -1.90 34.05 24.01
CA VAL A 642 -1.38 35.20 23.24
C VAL A 642 -2.46 35.69 22.27
N ASN A 643 -2.74 37.00 22.28
CA ASN A 643 -3.89 37.59 21.59
C ASN A 643 -3.60 38.19 20.20
N ASP A 644 -2.40 38.02 19.65
CA ASP A 644 -2.11 38.43 18.27
C ASP A 644 -2.36 37.26 17.32
N TYR A 645 -3.34 37.41 16.42
CA TYR A 645 -3.83 36.33 15.57
C TYR A 645 -3.92 36.79 14.11
N ASP A 646 -2.93 36.39 13.32
CA ASP A 646 -2.93 36.57 11.88
C ASP A 646 -3.65 35.39 11.20
N ARG A 647 -4.77 35.67 10.53
CA ARG A 647 -5.57 34.65 9.85
C ARG A 647 -4.83 33.93 8.71
N GLY A 648 -3.71 34.47 8.22
CA GLY A 648 -2.85 33.85 7.22
C GLY A 648 -1.86 32.81 7.77
N LYS A 649 -1.65 32.76 9.09
CA LYS A 649 -0.71 31.86 9.77
C LYS A 649 -1.40 30.63 10.36
N TYR A 650 -0.65 29.54 10.52
CA TYR A 650 -1.12 28.32 11.19
C TYR A 650 -1.29 28.58 12.69
N GLU A 651 -2.30 27.98 13.33
CA GLU A 651 -2.37 28.00 14.79
C GLU A 651 -1.49 26.89 15.36
N LEU A 652 -0.59 27.25 16.28
CA LEU A 652 0.26 26.33 17.04
C LEU A 652 -0.06 26.53 18.53
N TYR A 653 -0.30 25.45 19.28
CA TYR A 653 -0.64 25.57 20.70
C TYR A 653 -0.13 24.40 21.52
N LEU A 654 0.25 24.70 22.77
CA LEU A 654 0.64 23.69 23.73
C LEU A 654 -0.53 22.76 24.09
N SER A 655 -0.32 21.46 23.90
CA SER A 655 -1.19 20.35 24.30
C SER A 655 -0.50 19.53 25.40
N PRO A 656 -0.68 19.86 26.70
CA PRO A 656 0.17 19.36 27.77
C PRO A 656 -0.05 17.88 28.15
N ILE A 657 -0.81 17.10 27.36
CA ILE A 657 -1.17 15.70 27.65
C ILE A 657 0.07 14.80 27.72
N LEU A 658 0.99 14.93 26.77
CA LEU A 658 2.18 14.09 26.65
C LEU A 658 3.47 14.78 27.15
N GLY A 659 3.37 16.05 27.54
CA GLY A 659 4.49 16.82 28.07
C GLY A 659 4.44 18.30 27.69
N LYS A 660 5.43 19.07 28.16
CA LYS A 660 5.53 20.52 27.89
C LYS A 660 6.00 20.85 26.47
N GLU A 661 6.43 19.85 25.73
CA GLU A 661 6.95 19.97 24.36
C GLU A 661 5.94 19.49 23.32
N HIS A 662 4.76 19.04 23.74
CA HIS A 662 3.72 18.52 22.86
C HIS A 662 2.81 19.65 22.35
N TYR A 663 2.78 19.87 21.05
CA TYR A 663 2.06 20.97 20.41
C TYR A 663 1.15 20.47 19.29
N GLY A 664 -0.05 21.03 19.23
CA GLY A 664 -1.01 20.78 18.17
C GLY A 664 -0.96 21.89 17.10
N ILE A 665 -1.02 21.50 15.83
CA ILE A 665 -1.39 22.40 14.73
C ILE A 665 -2.82 22.10 14.31
N ARG A 666 -3.70 23.10 14.39
CA ARG A 666 -5.12 22.93 14.07
C ARG A 666 -5.32 22.44 12.62
N THR A 667 -6.14 21.41 12.46
CA THR A 667 -6.59 20.80 11.20
C THR A 667 -5.51 20.15 10.35
N GLY A 668 -4.38 20.80 10.10
CA GLY A 668 -3.32 20.25 9.27
C GLY A 668 -2.22 21.24 8.94
N LEU A 669 -1.16 20.75 8.31
CA LEU A 669 -0.03 21.53 7.80
C LEU A 669 0.20 21.15 6.34
N SER A 670 0.60 22.12 5.52
CA SER A 670 0.88 21.86 4.11
C SER A 670 2.18 21.07 3.96
N ALA A 671 2.25 20.15 2.99
CA ALA A 671 3.45 19.37 2.70
C ALA A 671 4.66 20.28 2.40
N THR A 672 4.42 21.40 1.70
CA THR A 672 5.42 22.41 1.37
C THR A 672 5.99 23.18 2.56
N GLU A 673 5.50 22.95 3.78
CA GLU A 673 6.10 23.47 5.01
C GLU A 673 7.19 22.53 5.57
N ILE A 674 7.21 21.26 5.17
CA ILE A 674 8.27 20.29 5.54
C ILE A 674 9.60 20.78 4.97
N ASP A 675 10.64 20.82 5.80
CA ASP A 675 11.95 21.30 5.37
C ASP A 675 12.91 20.17 5.06
N PHE A 676 12.94 19.11 5.87
CA PHE A 676 13.71 17.90 5.59
C PHE A 676 13.18 16.71 6.39
N LEU A 677 13.60 15.52 5.98
CA LEU A 677 13.27 14.25 6.62
C LEU A 677 14.52 13.63 7.24
N ILE A 678 14.34 12.90 8.34
CA ILE A 678 15.39 12.13 9.01
C ILE A 678 14.98 10.67 9.03
N LEU A 679 15.88 9.78 8.61
CA LEU A 679 15.64 8.35 8.64
C LEU A 679 16.25 7.69 9.87
N GLU A 680 15.52 6.75 10.46
CA GLU A 680 16.03 5.94 11.56
C GLU A 680 16.93 4.79 11.08
N GLN A 681 17.89 4.36 11.93
CA GLN A 681 18.97 3.43 11.56
C GLN A 681 18.51 2.05 11.05
N GLU A 682 17.28 1.62 11.35
CA GLU A 682 16.73 0.31 10.94
C GLU A 682 15.97 0.36 9.61
N PHE A 683 15.97 1.50 8.91
CA PHE A 683 15.28 1.64 7.63
C PHE A 683 16.01 0.86 6.51
N ASP A 684 15.36 -0.16 5.94
CA ASP A 684 15.92 -0.98 4.85
C ASP A 684 16.30 -0.08 3.65
N GLN A 685 17.40 -0.40 2.96
CA GLN A 685 17.82 0.32 1.74
C GLN A 685 16.73 0.36 0.66
N ARG A 686 15.88 -0.67 0.59
CA ARG A 686 14.72 -0.67 -0.33
C ARG A 686 13.67 0.36 0.05
N ASN A 687 13.52 0.65 1.34
CA ASN A 687 12.58 1.67 1.80
C ASN A 687 13.15 3.08 1.50
N HIS A 688 14.47 3.27 1.48
CA HIS A 688 15.10 4.56 1.09
C HIS A 688 14.67 4.98 -0.31
N GLU A 689 14.75 4.05 -1.25
CA GLU A 689 14.45 4.34 -2.65
C GLU A 689 12.97 4.66 -2.85
N THR A 690 12.06 3.96 -2.17
CA THR A 690 10.62 4.29 -2.18
C THR A 690 10.39 5.73 -1.71
N LEU A 691 10.99 6.14 -0.59
CA LEU A 691 10.85 7.52 -0.10
C LEU A 691 11.41 8.55 -1.08
N PHE A 692 12.55 8.25 -1.71
CA PHE A 692 13.13 9.16 -2.71
C PHE A 692 12.21 9.32 -3.91
N LEU A 693 11.59 8.23 -4.36
CA LEU A 693 10.61 8.26 -5.43
C LEU A 693 9.36 9.05 -5.01
N ASP A 694 8.82 8.87 -3.81
CA ASP A 694 7.70 9.67 -3.30
C ASP A 694 8.00 11.18 -3.34
N ILE A 695 9.21 11.60 -2.97
CA ILE A 695 9.66 13.00 -3.05
C ILE A 695 9.75 13.46 -4.51
N VAL A 696 10.30 12.63 -5.40
CA VAL A 696 10.46 12.94 -6.83
C VAL A 696 9.11 13.05 -7.53
N GLU A 697 8.16 12.17 -7.24
CA GLU A 697 6.80 12.20 -7.76
C GLU A 697 6.06 13.47 -7.35
N ASN A 698 6.30 13.95 -6.12
CA ASN A 698 5.68 15.18 -5.64
C ASN A 698 6.22 16.45 -6.34
N GLY A 699 7.35 16.36 -7.05
CA GLY A 699 7.82 17.41 -7.95
C GLY A 699 8.53 18.60 -7.28
N TYR A 700 9.02 18.44 -6.05
CA TYR A 700 10.00 19.37 -5.48
C TYR A 700 10.98 18.65 -4.55
N TYR A 701 12.15 19.25 -4.35
CA TYR A 701 13.21 18.64 -3.55
C TYR A 701 12.96 18.83 -2.05
N ILE A 702 13.03 17.72 -1.31
CA ILE A 702 13.09 17.67 0.16
C ILE A 702 14.36 16.90 0.54
N PRO A 703 15.30 17.49 1.27
CA PRO A 703 16.49 16.79 1.73
C PRO A 703 16.12 15.66 2.70
N VAL A 704 16.83 14.55 2.59
CA VAL A 704 16.75 13.43 3.54
C VAL A 704 18.10 13.27 4.22
N THR A 705 18.12 13.15 5.54
CA THR A 705 19.33 12.94 6.33
C THR A 705 19.32 11.61 7.07
N ASP A 706 20.51 11.12 7.42
CA ASP A 706 20.64 10.11 8.47
C ASP A 706 20.45 10.74 9.87
N GLN A 707 20.50 9.91 10.92
CA GLN A 707 20.37 10.34 12.32
C GLN A 707 21.52 11.24 12.81
N THR A 708 22.59 11.42 12.04
CA THR A 708 23.68 12.36 12.36
C THR A 708 23.45 13.74 11.75
N GLY A 709 22.44 13.87 10.89
CA GLY A 709 22.11 15.09 10.15
C GLY A 709 22.83 15.17 8.81
N LYS A 710 23.58 14.14 8.42
CA LYS A 710 24.26 14.09 7.12
C LYS A 710 23.23 13.88 6.02
N ILE A 711 23.27 14.71 5.00
CA ILE A 711 22.39 14.58 3.83
C ILE A 711 22.75 13.31 3.06
N ILE A 712 21.75 12.45 2.85
CA ILE A 712 21.84 11.19 2.10
C ILE A 712 21.04 11.21 0.80
N PHE A 713 20.10 12.16 0.66
CA PHE A 713 19.42 12.46 -0.60
C PHE A 713 19.73 13.91 -1.00
N THR A 714 20.70 14.08 -1.89
CA THR A 714 21.22 15.41 -2.30
C THR A 714 20.41 15.99 -3.47
N PRO A 715 20.55 17.29 -3.77
CA PRO A 715 19.95 17.90 -4.96
C PRO A 715 20.32 17.17 -6.26
N GLU A 716 21.59 16.75 -6.39
CA GLU A 716 22.07 16.05 -7.59
C GLU A 716 21.38 14.69 -7.76
N MET A 717 21.18 13.97 -6.66
CA MET A 717 20.41 12.73 -6.68
C MET A 717 18.97 13.01 -7.09
N TYR A 718 18.32 14.01 -6.48
CA TYR A 718 16.96 14.40 -6.84
C TYR A 718 16.82 14.67 -8.34
N GLU A 719 17.71 15.46 -8.95
CA GLU A 719 17.71 15.72 -10.39
C GLU A 719 17.95 14.46 -11.24
N GLU A 720 18.80 13.54 -10.77
CA GLU A 720 19.04 12.25 -11.44
C GLU A 720 17.76 11.39 -11.50
N TYR A 721 16.97 11.36 -10.43
CA TYR A 721 15.68 10.68 -10.42
C TYR A 721 14.63 11.47 -11.22
N ARG A 722 14.59 12.80 -11.05
CA ARG A 722 13.57 13.66 -11.64
C ARG A 722 13.57 13.65 -13.17
N ARG A 723 14.74 13.48 -13.81
CA ARG A 723 14.83 13.40 -15.27
C ARG A 723 13.97 12.28 -15.90
N PHE A 724 13.71 11.19 -15.17
CA PHE A 724 12.89 10.07 -15.67
C PHE A 724 11.39 10.39 -15.73
N TYR A 725 10.97 11.43 -15.00
CA TYR A 725 9.59 11.92 -14.96
C TYR A 725 9.31 13.01 -16.00
N ARG A 726 10.31 13.42 -16.79
CA ARG A 726 10.11 14.41 -17.86
C ARG A 726 9.01 13.97 -18.83
N GLY A 727 8.15 14.89 -19.23
CA GLY A 727 6.99 14.62 -20.09
C GLY A 727 5.87 13.82 -19.44
N VAL A 728 5.92 13.61 -18.11
CA VAL A 728 4.82 13.01 -17.34
C VAL A 728 4.07 14.11 -16.59
N GLU A 729 3.00 14.60 -17.20
CA GLU A 729 2.20 15.73 -16.69
C GLU A 729 1.59 15.45 -15.30
N LEU A 730 1.18 14.20 -15.04
CA LEU A 730 0.59 13.78 -13.77
C LEU A 730 1.45 14.18 -12.56
N TYR A 731 2.78 14.02 -12.68
CA TYR A 731 3.77 14.32 -11.66
C TYR A 731 4.43 15.69 -11.86
N SER A 732 3.82 16.55 -12.68
CA SER A 732 4.34 17.87 -13.07
C SER A 732 5.76 17.81 -13.63
N GLY A 733 6.06 16.73 -14.37
CA GLY A 733 7.38 16.49 -14.95
C GLY A 733 7.85 17.63 -15.84
N ASP A 734 9.16 17.89 -15.85
CA ASP A 734 9.72 18.92 -16.72
C ASP A 734 9.57 18.55 -18.20
N ASP A 735 9.77 19.54 -19.06
CA ASP A 735 9.77 19.33 -20.51
C ASP A 735 10.83 18.30 -20.92
N MET A 736 10.49 17.44 -21.89
CA MET A 736 11.46 16.47 -22.41
C MET A 736 12.44 17.15 -23.36
N GLU A 737 13.71 16.81 -23.20
CA GLU A 737 14.76 17.17 -24.15
C GLU A 737 14.79 16.13 -25.27
N ILE A 738 14.29 16.47 -26.45
CA ILE A 738 14.28 15.57 -27.61
C ILE A 738 15.52 15.77 -28.48
N VAL A 739 16.21 14.67 -28.79
CA VAL A 739 17.31 14.67 -29.75
C VAL A 739 16.72 14.56 -31.16
N GLU A 740 16.65 15.70 -31.86
CA GLU A 740 16.12 15.74 -33.23
C GLU A 740 16.94 14.87 -34.19
N MET A 741 16.23 14.02 -34.94
CA MET A 741 16.82 13.24 -36.02
C MET A 741 17.22 14.17 -37.17
N SER A 742 18.52 14.22 -37.47
CA SER A 742 19.06 14.89 -38.66
C SER A 742 19.44 13.88 -39.75
N GLN A 743 19.47 14.32 -41.01
CA GLN A 743 19.82 13.45 -42.14
C GLN A 743 21.24 12.87 -42.05
N ASP A 744 22.15 13.60 -41.39
CA ASP A 744 23.55 13.22 -41.24
C ASP A 744 23.78 12.18 -40.11
N MET A 745 22.78 11.92 -39.27
CA MET A 745 22.87 10.87 -38.24
C MET A 745 22.84 9.48 -38.86
N ALA A 746 23.62 8.56 -38.28
CA ALA A 746 23.59 7.17 -38.67
C ALA A 746 22.18 6.58 -38.52
N HIS A 747 21.79 5.70 -39.44
CA HIS A 747 20.47 5.04 -39.46
C HIS A 747 19.26 5.99 -39.65
N SER A 748 19.45 7.28 -39.96
CA SER A 748 18.37 8.25 -40.23
C SER A 748 17.40 7.77 -41.32
N ALA A 749 17.91 7.26 -42.44
CA ALA A 749 17.10 6.72 -43.53
C ALA A 749 16.31 5.44 -43.15
N GLU A 750 16.84 4.62 -42.23
CA GLU A 750 16.12 3.45 -41.72
C GLU A 750 14.96 3.87 -40.82
N ILE A 751 15.18 4.88 -39.96
CA ILE A 751 14.16 5.49 -39.11
C ILE A 751 13.05 6.15 -39.93
N GLU A 752 13.39 6.97 -40.93
CA GLU A 752 12.41 7.61 -41.81
C GLU A 752 11.52 6.59 -42.53
N LYS A 753 12.14 5.54 -43.06
CA LYS A 753 11.41 4.45 -43.73
C LYS A 753 10.47 3.72 -42.76
N LEU A 754 10.97 3.38 -41.57
CA LEU A 754 10.20 2.68 -40.55
C LEU A 754 9.01 3.53 -40.04
N SER A 755 9.24 4.84 -39.85
CA SER A 755 8.22 5.81 -39.46
C SER A 755 7.06 5.83 -40.47
N GLU A 756 7.36 5.85 -41.78
CA GLU A 756 6.35 5.81 -42.83
C GLU A 756 5.60 4.46 -42.88
N GLU A 757 6.30 3.34 -42.73
CA GLU A 757 5.67 2.01 -42.64
C GLU A 757 4.72 1.92 -41.44
N MET A 758 5.11 2.45 -40.27
CA MET A 758 4.28 2.48 -39.06
C MET A 758 3.04 3.38 -39.21
N LYS A 759 3.13 4.50 -39.92
CA LYS A 759 1.98 5.37 -40.22
C LYS A 759 0.89 4.65 -41.00
N ASN A 760 1.32 3.84 -41.98
CA ASN A 760 0.39 3.09 -42.82
C ASN A 760 -0.37 2.01 -42.03
N GLU A 761 0.23 1.42 -40.99
CA GLU A 761 -0.44 0.42 -40.14
C GLU A 761 -1.36 1.04 -39.06
N ARG A 762 -1.23 2.33 -38.75
CA ARG A 762 -1.97 3.00 -37.66
C ARG A 762 -3.50 2.91 -37.84
N GLY A 763 -3.98 3.07 -39.07
CA GLY A 763 -5.40 2.95 -39.40
C GLY A 763 -5.94 1.56 -39.10
N ASP A 764 -5.20 0.53 -39.52
CA ASP A 764 -5.56 -0.87 -39.29
C ASP A 764 -5.61 -1.20 -37.79
N ILE A 765 -4.64 -0.70 -36.99
CA ILE A 765 -4.62 -0.92 -35.54
C ILE A 765 -5.87 -0.32 -34.87
N LEU A 766 -6.27 0.89 -35.25
CA LEU A 766 -7.46 1.55 -34.71
C LEU A 766 -8.74 0.79 -35.09
N GLU A 767 -8.87 0.36 -36.33
CA GLU A 767 -10.03 -0.43 -36.78
C GLU A 767 -10.13 -1.77 -36.04
N MET A 768 -9.00 -2.47 -35.86
CA MET A 768 -8.95 -3.71 -35.10
C MET A 768 -9.30 -3.51 -33.62
N PHE A 769 -8.75 -2.46 -32.98
CA PHE A 769 -9.04 -2.16 -31.58
C PHE A 769 -10.52 -1.83 -31.36
N GLU A 770 -11.13 -1.00 -32.21
CA GLU A 770 -12.57 -0.70 -32.11
C GLU A 770 -13.44 -1.94 -32.35
N GLY A 771 -13.04 -2.84 -33.25
CA GLY A 771 -13.68 -4.13 -33.42
C GLY A 771 -13.65 -5.00 -32.16
N ILE A 772 -12.48 -5.07 -31.50
CA ILE A 772 -12.32 -5.80 -30.22
C ILE A 772 -13.15 -5.14 -29.11
N ARG A 773 -13.07 -3.82 -28.97
CA ARG A 773 -13.83 -3.05 -27.98
C ARG A 773 -15.33 -3.23 -28.16
N GLY A 774 -15.82 -3.24 -29.39
CA GLY A 774 -17.23 -3.50 -29.71
C GLY A 774 -17.68 -4.87 -29.21
N ILE A 775 -16.92 -5.92 -29.50
CA ILE A 775 -17.21 -7.29 -29.02
C ILE A 775 -17.22 -7.35 -27.49
N ILE A 776 -16.23 -6.75 -26.83
CA ILE A 776 -16.16 -6.72 -25.37
C ILE A 776 -17.36 -5.97 -24.79
N SER A 777 -17.73 -4.83 -25.38
CA SER A 777 -18.87 -4.02 -24.95
C SER A 777 -20.19 -4.79 -25.05
N GLU A 778 -20.41 -5.53 -26.14
CA GLU A 778 -21.62 -6.37 -26.30
C GLU A 778 -21.70 -7.45 -25.24
N VAL A 779 -20.58 -8.15 -24.98
CA VAL A 779 -20.52 -9.20 -23.95
C VAL A 779 -20.79 -8.63 -22.56
N LEU A 780 -20.21 -7.47 -22.23
CA LEU A 780 -20.42 -6.85 -20.91
C LEU A 780 -21.87 -6.43 -20.70
N VAL A 781 -22.53 -5.89 -21.72
CA VAL A 781 -23.97 -5.58 -21.68
C VAL A 781 -24.80 -6.85 -21.45
N GLU A 782 -24.47 -7.96 -22.12
CA GLU A 782 -25.14 -9.26 -21.91
C GLU A 782 -24.97 -9.80 -20.48
N SER A 783 -23.83 -9.51 -19.83
CA SER A 783 -23.56 -9.88 -18.44
C SER A 783 -24.02 -8.83 -17.41
N GLU A 784 -24.79 -7.82 -17.84
CA GLU A 784 -25.27 -6.71 -17.00
C GLU A 784 -24.12 -5.96 -16.29
N ILE A 785 -22.99 -5.78 -16.99
CA ILE A 785 -21.83 -5.02 -16.53
C ILE A 785 -21.73 -3.76 -17.40
N PRO A 786 -21.91 -2.55 -16.86
CA PRO A 786 -21.74 -1.34 -17.64
C PRO A 786 -20.25 -1.16 -17.98
N LEU A 787 -19.93 -0.90 -19.24
CA LEU A 787 -18.57 -0.50 -19.64
C LEU A 787 -18.46 1.03 -19.57
N LYS A 788 -17.51 1.51 -18.78
CA LYS A 788 -17.19 2.93 -18.68
C LYS A 788 -16.64 3.45 -20.00
N ASP A 789 -17.00 4.69 -20.30
CA ASP A 789 -16.30 5.44 -21.33
C ASP A 789 -15.00 6.03 -20.79
N ASP A 790 -14.08 6.44 -21.66
CA ASP A 790 -12.81 7.08 -21.29
C ASP A 790 -13.00 8.40 -20.52
N LEU A 791 -14.20 8.97 -20.54
CA LEU A 791 -14.59 10.21 -19.86
C LEU A 791 -15.59 9.99 -18.70
N ASP A 792 -15.97 8.74 -18.40
CA ASP A 792 -16.81 8.42 -17.24
C ASP A 792 -15.97 8.48 -15.95
N MET A 793 -16.28 9.47 -15.11
CA MET A 793 -15.54 9.75 -13.89
C MET A 793 -16.12 9.03 -12.66
N SER A 794 -17.28 8.37 -12.80
CA SER A 794 -17.80 7.51 -11.75
C SER A 794 -16.85 6.34 -11.53
N ILE A 795 -16.74 5.84 -10.31
CA ILE A 795 -15.87 4.68 -10.05
C ILE A 795 -16.56 3.36 -10.37
N VAL A 796 -17.80 3.38 -10.87
CA VAL A 796 -18.66 2.20 -11.11
C VAL A 796 -18.64 1.84 -12.59
N GLY A 797 -18.58 0.55 -12.89
CA GLY A 797 -18.58 -0.01 -14.24
C GLY A 797 -17.19 -0.41 -14.74
N ALA A 798 -17.13 -1.39 -15.64
CA ALA A 798 -15.89 -1.94 -16.16
C ALA A 798 -15.03 -0.89 -16.88
N GLU A 799 -13.70 -1.00 -16.76
CA GLU A 799 -12.75 -0.15 -17.50
C GLU A 799 -11.92 -1.03 -18.43
N LEU A 800 -11.88 -0.66 -19.72
CA LEU A 800 -11.06 -1.33 -20.71
C LEU A 800 -9.89 -0.42 -21.10
N SER A 801 -8.67 -0.91 -20.94
CA SER A 801 -7.44 -0.21 -21.33
C SER A 801 -6.53 -1.13 -22.14
N SER A 802 -5.70 -0.54 -23.01
CA SER A 802 -4.65 -1.27 -23.70
C SER A 802 -3.30 -1.02 -23.04
N SER A 803 -2.65 -2.09 -22.59
CA SER A 803 -1.37 -2.05 -21.88
C SER A 803 -0.19 -2.52 -22.74
N GLY A 804 -0.46 -2.96 -23.97
CA GLY A 804 0.52 -3.55 -24.88
C GLY A 804 1.21 -2.56 -25.81
N SER A 805 2.31 -2.99 -26.45
CA SER A 805 3.01 -2.16 -27.42
C SER A 805 2.16 -1.81 -28.65
N THR A 806 1.17 -2.65 -28.99
CA THR A 806 0.22 -2.36 -30.09
C THR A 806 -0.65 -1.14 -29.75
N GLY A 807 -1.15 -1.04 -28.51
CA GLY A 807 -1.92 0.12 -28.06
C GLY A 807 -1.11 1.43 -28.04
N ARG A 808 0.19 1.34 -27.79
CA ARG A 808 1.12 2.50 -27.89
C ARG A 808 1.65 2.72 -29.31
N GLY A 809 1.40 1.78 -30.23
CA GLY A 809 1.95 1.75 -31.59
C GLY A 809 3.48 1.65 -31.63
N THR A 810 4.09 0.96 -30.66
CA THR A 810 5.52 0.64 -30.58
C THR A 810 5.77 -0.85 -30.78
N ASN A 811 4.81 -1.58 -31.37
CA ASN A 811 4.92 -2.98 -31.75
C ASN A 811 5.79 -3.14 -33.01
N LYS A 812 6.21 -4.39 -33.27
CA LYS A 812 6.89 -4.72 -34.52
C LYS A 812 5.87 -4.68 -35.66
N LEU A 813 6.29 -4.18 -36.83
CA LEU A 813 5.43 -4.12 -38.03
C LEU A 813 4.82 -5.48 -38.36
N GLY A 814 3.51 -5.48 -38.63
CA GLY A 814 2.72 -6.66 -38.94
C GLY A 814 2.52 -7.66 -37.79
N ASP A 815 3.06 -7.38 -36.60
CA ASP A 815 2.96 -8.22 -35.40
C ASP A 815 1.96 -7.57 -34.44
N PHE A 816 0.67 -7.92 -34.63
CA PHE A 816 -0.44 -7.37 -33.87
C PHE A 816 -0.80 -8.29 -32.71
N ASP A 817 -0.48 -7.83 -31.50
CA ASP A 817 -0.81 -8.49 -30.24
C ASP A 817 -1.45 -7.48 -29.29
N PHE A 818 -2.73 -7.67 -28.97
CA PHE A 818 -3.51 -6.74 -28.16
C PHE A 818 -3.53 -7.19 -26.71
N ASP A 819 -2.63 -6.61 -25.90
CA ASP A 819 -2.72 -6.72 -24.44
C ASP A 819 -3.75 -5.72 -23.91
N LEU A 820 -4.83 -6.26 -23.34
CA LEU A 820 -5.96 -5.53 -22.78
C LEU A 820 -6.10 -5.84 -21.30
N ILE A 821 -6.40 -4.80 -20.52
CA ILE A 821 -6.76 -4.95 -19.11
C ILE A 821 -8.22 -4.55 -19.00
N LEU A 822 -9.05 -5.50 -18.55
CA LEU A 822 -10.45 -5.28 -18.23
C LEU A 822 -10.62 -5.28 -16.71
N ARG A 823 -10.77 -4.08 -16.15
CA ARG A 823 -10.95 -3.88 -14.70
C ARG A 823 -12.44 -3.93 -14.37
N LEU A 824 -12.84 -4.80 -13.44
CA LEU A 824 -14.23 -5.00 -13.06
C LEU A 824 -14.50 -4.54 -11.63
N ASP A 825 -15.72 -4.08 -11.35
CA ASP A 825 -16.14 -3.79 -9.98
C ASP A 825 -16.10 -5.05 -9.12
N SER A 826 -15.87 -4.89 -7.81
CA SER A 826 -15.84 -6.02 -6.88
C SER A 826 -17.14 -6.84 -6.89
N SER A 827 -18.27 -6.20 -7.16
CA SER A 827 -19.57 -6.85 -7.34
C SER A 827 -19.64 -7.78 -8.56
N ASP A 828 -18.86 -7.51 -9.61
CA ASP A 828 -18.91 -8.23 -10.87
C ASP A 828 -17.81 -9.31 -10.99
N ALA A 829 -16.92 -9.42 -10.01
CA ALA A 829 -15.82 -10.39 -10.01
C ALA A 829 -16.32 -11.85 -10.20
N SER A 830 -17.49 -12.18 -9.65
CA SER A 830 -18.10 -13.51 -9.81
C SER A 830 -18.54 -13.84 -11.24
N LYS A 831 -18.76 -12.83 -12.09
CA LYS A 831 -19.24 -12.96 -13.47
C LYS A 831 -18.12 -13.24 -14.49
N VAL A 832 -16.84 -13.14 -14.10
CA VAL A 832 -15.69 -13.29 -15.04
C VAL A 832 -15.71 -14.59 -15.83
N LYS A 833 -16.08 -15.71 -15.20
CA LYS A 833 -16.15 -17.01 -15.88
C LYS A 833 -17.18 -17.04 -17.00
N GLU A 834 -18.30 -16.34 -16.82
CA GLU A 834 -19.35 -16.17 -17.82
C GLU A 834 -18.88 -15.28 -18.97
N VAL A 835 -18.31 -14.12 -18.64
CA VAL A 835 -17.74 -13.16 -19.60
C VAL A 835 -16.70 -13.83 -20.49
N ILE A 836 -15.76 -14.59 -19.92
CA ILE A 836 -14.76 -15.36 -20.69
C ILE A 836 -15.43 -16.34 -21.66
N GLY A 837 -16.49 -17.04 -21.21
CA GLY A 837 -17.23 -17.96 -22.06
C GLY A 837 -17.90 -17.28 -23.26
N LEU A 838 -18.52 -16.12 -23.02
CA LEU A 838 -19.16 -15.31 -24.06
C LEU A 838 -18.15 -14.72 -25.04
N LEU A 839 -16.99 -14.24 -24.55
CA LEU A 839 -15.91 -13.74 -25.40
C LEU A 839 -15.36 -14.83 -26.31
N CYS A 840 -15.07 -16.04 -25.79
CA CYS A 840 -14.63 -17.17 -26.61
C CYS A 840 -15.63 -17.44 -27.76
N ASN A 841 -16.93 -17.43 -27.47
CA ASN A 841 -17.96 -17.63 -28.49
C ASN A 841 -17.97 -16.51 -29.54
N ARG A 842 -17.84 -15.24 -29.13
CA ARG A 842 -17.84 -14.09 -30.05
C ARG A 842 -16.58 -14.01 -30.92
N PHE A 843 -15.42 -14.36 -30.37
CA PHE A 843 -14.18 -14.47 -31.13
C PHE A 843 -14.10 -15.76 -31.97
N GLY A 844 -15.08 -16.66 -31.85
CA GLY A 844 -15.16 -17.89 -32.64
C GLY A 844 -14.11 -18.94 -32.25
N VAL A 845 -13.60 -18.88 -31.02
CA VAL A 845 -12.56 -19.78 -30.50
C VAL A 845 -13.15 -20.77 -29.49
N ASN A 846 -12.75 -22.04 -29.59
CA ASN A 846 -13.22 -23.06 -28.67
C ASN A 846 -12.35 -23.06 -27.40
N LYS A 847 -12.98 -23.10 -26.21
CA LYS A 847 -12.26 -23.08 -24.93
C LYS A 847 -11.31 -24.27 -24.72
N SER A 848 -11.47 -25.35 -25.52
CA SER A 848 -10.61 -26.53 -25.50
C SER A 848 -9.63 -26.63 -26.69
N SER A 849 -9.47 -25.57 -27.50
CA SER A 849 -8.42 -25.53 -28.53
C SER A 849 -7.09 -25.08 -27.94
N ASP A 850 -5.98 -25.49 -28.56
CA ASP A 850 -4.62 -25.01 -28.24
C ASP A 850 -4.46 -23.49 -28.49
N GLU A 851 -5.47 -22.83 -29.06
CA GLU A 851 -5.50 -21.41 -29.40
C GLU A 851 -6.03 -20.53 -28.25
N VAL A 852 -6.58 -21.14 -27.19
CA VAL A 852 -7.11 -20.44 -26.02
C VAL A 852 -6.43 -20.94 -24.75
N VAL A 853 -5.82 -20.02 -23.99
CA VAL A 853 -5.30 -20.30 -22.64
C VAL A 853 -6.10 -19.47 -21.65
N THR A 854 -6.84 -20.14 -20.76
CA THR A 854 -7.45 -19.50 -19.59
C THR A 854 -6.63 -19.80 -18.34
N LEU A 855 -6.04 -18.78 -17.75
CA LEU A 855 -5.37 -18.89 -16.46
C LEU A 855 -6.36 -18.50 -15.36
N ALA A 856 -6.52 -19.37 -14.36
CA ALA A 856 -7.28 -19.03 -13.17
C ALA A 856 -6.46 -18.05 -12.32
N GLY A 857 -7.08 -16.96 -11.90
CA GLY A 857 -6.44 -16.00 -11.01
C GLY A 857 -6.08 -16.63 -9.65
N THR A 858 -5.00 -16.15 -9.04
CA THR A 858 -4.46 -16.72 -7.79
C THR A 858 -5.03 -16.07 -6.54
N ASP A 859 -5.58 -14.85 -6.63
CA ASP A 859 -5.97 -14.00 -5.48
C ASP A 859 -7.20 -13.11 -5.80
N THR A 860 -7.58 -12.19 -4.91
CA THR A 860 -8.79 -11.35 -5.06
C THR A 860 -8.69 -10.25 -6.13
N THR A 861 -7.48 -9.93 -6.58
CA THR A 861 -7.19 -8.84 -7.53
C THR A 861 -6.96 -9.36 -8.95
N ASP A 862 -6.34 -10.53 -9.10
CA ASP A 862 -6.24 -11.28 -10.35
C ASP A 862 -7.47 -12.18 -10.50
N LEU A 863 -8.39 -11.83 -11.40
CA LEU A 863 -9.60 -12.61 -11.64
C LEU A 863 -9.41 -13.66 -12.74
N GLY A 864 -8.24 -13.66 -13.39
CA GLY A 864 -7.84 -14.57 -14.45
C GLY A 864 -7.49 -13.87 -15.76
N GLN A 865 -7.05 -14.66 -16.73
CA GLN A 865 -6.64 -14.18 -18.05
C GLN A 865 -7.29 -15.00 -19.16
N LEU A 866 -7.68 -14.34 -20.24
CA LEU A 866 -8.03 -14.96 -21.52
C LEU A 866 -6.96 -14.60 -22.55
N ARG A 867 -6.24 -15.61 -23.04
CA ARG A 867 -5.28 -15.47 -24.12
C ARG A 867 -5.79 -16.19 -25.36
N ILE A 868 -5.98 -15.43 -26.43
CA ILE A 868 -6.37 -15.90 -27.76
C ILE A 868 -5.19 -15.71 -28.69
N LEU A 869 -4.56 -16.81 -29.12
CA LEU A 869 -3.35 -16.75 -29.94
C LEU A 869 -3.63 -16.26 -31.37
N LYS A 870 -4.84 -16.52 -31.88
CA LYS A 870 -5.26 -16.21 -33.26
C LYS A 870 -6.76 -15.89 -33.34
N ALA A 871 -7.11 -14.63 -33.19
CA ALA A 871 -8.44 -14.11 -33.51
C ALA A 871 -8.47 -13.57 -34.94
N ASN A 872 -9.59 -13.73 -35.66
CA ASN A 872 -9.80 -13.10 -36.96
C ASN A 872 -10.63 -11.82 -36.80
N ILE A 873 -9.99 -10.66 -36.89
CA ILE A 873 -10.62 -9.34 -36.81
C ILE A 873 -10.22 -8.57 -38.07
N GLY A 874 -11.18 -8.04 -38.81
CA GLY A 874 -10.91 -7.29 -40.05
C GLY A 874 -10.18 -8.09 -41.14
N GLY A 875 -10.26 -9.43 -41.12
CA GLY A 875 -9.58 -10.30 -42.08
C GLY A 875 -8.10 -10.57 -41.77
N LYS A 876 -7.59 -10.15 -40.61
CA LYS A 876 -6.22 -10.42 -40.14
C LYS A 876 -6.24 -11.36 -38.93
N GLU A 877 -5.23 -12.23 -38.84
CA GLU A 877 -4.97 -13.04 -37.64
C GLU A 877 -4.22 -12.18 -36.62
N ILE A 878 -4.76 -12.05 -35.41
CA ILE A 878 -4.17 -11.23 -34.33
C ILE A 878 -4.17 -11.97 -32.99
N GLY A 879 -3.20 -11.65 -32.14
CA GLY A 879 -3.21 -12.05 -30.73
C GLY A 879 -4.08 -11.13 -29.89
N ILE A 880 -4.84 -11.69 -28.94
CA ILE A 880 -5.62 -10.92 -27.96
C ILE A 880 -5.41 -11.53 -26.58
N ASP A 881 -4.80 -10.76 -25.68
CA ASP A 881 -4.59 -11.13 -24.29
C ASP A 881 -5.40 -10.19 -23.40
N ILE A 882 -6.46 -10.70 -22.76
CA ILE A 882 -7.32 -9.94 -21.85
C ILE A 882 -7.04 -10.38 -20.41
N ALA A 883 -6.44 -9.50 -19.63
CA ALA A 883 -6.31 -9.66 -18.19
C ALA A 883 -7.57 -9.14 -17.49
N PHE A 884 -8.23 -9.98 -16.69
CA PHE A 884 -9.37 -9.60 -15.87
C PHE A 884 -8.86 -9.26 -14.47
N VAL A 885 -9.07 -8.01 -14.08
CA VAL A 885 -8.55 -7.51 -12.81
C VAL A 885 -9.72 -6.97 -12.01
N GLY A 886 -9.81 -7.35 -10.74
CA GLY A 886 -10.73 -6.70 -9.81
C GLY A 886 -10.23 -5.29 -9.55
N LYS A 887 -11.10 -4.28 -9.62
CA LYS A 887 -10.77 -2.94 -9.12
C LYS A 887 -10.37 -3.07 -7.65
N SER A 888 -9.07 -3.00 -7.42
CA SER A 888 -8.41 -3.11 -6.13
C SER A 888 -7.27 -2.09 -6.17
N GLY A 889 -7.24 -1.21 -5.16
CA GLY A 889 -6.36 -0.04 -5.13
C GLY A 889 -6.75 1.09 -6.08
N ASP A 890 -6.09 2.24 -5.90
CA ASP A 890 -6.24 3.48 -6.66
C ASP A 890 -6.20 3.26 -8.19
N VAL A 891 -6.59 4.26 -8.98
CA VAL A 891 -6.32 4.23 -10.42
C VAL A 891 -4.80 4.16 -10.58
N LEU A 892 -4.28 2.94 -10.76
CA LEU A 892 -2.86 2.68 -10.83
C LEU A 892 -2.33 3.35 -12.09
N TYR A 893 -1.53 4.40 -11.92
CA TYR A 893 -0.82 5.02 -13.02
C TYR A 893 0.30 4.08 -13.46
N ALA A 894 -0.03 3.21 -14.42
CA ALA A 894 0.83 2.09 -14.74
C ALA A 894 1.96 2.52 -15.68
N SER A 895 2.98 1.67 -15.80
CA SER A 895 4.08 1.83 -16.76
C SER A 895 3.64 2.24 -18.17
N HIS A 896 2.50 1.71 -18.64
CA HIS A 896 2.00 2.00 -19.98
C HIS A 896 1.35 3.39 -20.09
N ASP A 897 0.75 3.90 -19.01
CA ASP A 897 0.22 5.26 -18.93
C ASP A 897 1.38 6.27 -18.97
N ALA A 898 2.42 6.03 -18.16
CA ALA A 898 3.67 6.79 -18.17
C ALA A 898 4.34 6.91 -19.54
N VAL A 899 4.43 5.80 -20.29
CA VAL A 899 4.97 5.83 -21.66
C VAL A 899 4.04 6.58 -22.60
N ARG A 900 2.72 6.36 -22.50
CA ARG A 900 1.73 7.04 -23.35
C ARG A 900 1.77 8.54 -23.14
N ASP A 901 1.83 9.01 -21.91
CA ASP A 901 1.83 10.44 -21.59
C ASP A 901 3.08 11.13 -22.14
N ARG A 902 4.26 10.50 -22.01
CA ARG A 902 5.49 11.02 -22.62
C ARG A 902 5.43 11.08 -24.15
N LEU A 903 4.83 10.08 -24.80
CA LEU A 903 4.62 10.09 -26.25
C LEU A 903 3.61 11.18 -26.67
N SER A 904 2.51 11.34 -25.93
CA SER A 904 1.54 12.41 -26.15
C SER A 904 2.19 13.79 -25.96
N TRP A 905 2.99 13.96 -24.92
CA TRP A 905 3.75 15.18 -24.65
C TRP A 905 4.64 15.55 -25.84
N ILE A 906 5.38 14.59 -26.42
CA ILE A 906 6.20 14.85 -27.63
C ILE A 906 5.32 15.34 -28.78
N LYS A 907 4.20 14.67 -29.02
CA LYS A 907 3.30 15.00 -30.12
C LYS A 907 2.73 16.42 -29.97
N GLU A 908 2.35 16.80 -28.75
CA GLU A 908 1.69 18.07 -28.45
C GLU A 908 2.66 19.25 -28.38
N ASN A 909 3.87 19.04 -27.85
CA ASN A 909 4.83 20.11 -27.57
C ASN A 909 5.97 20.22 -28.59
N VAL A 910 6.35 19.12 -29.24
CA VAL A 910 7.45 19.08 -30.22
C VAL A 910 6.92 18.87 -31.65
N GLY A 911 5.91 18.01 -31.81
CA GLY A 911 5.16 17.83 -33.05
C GLY A 911 5.11 16.39 -33.57
N GLU A 912 4.22 16.13 -34.53
CA GLU A 912 3.94 14.77 -35.04
C GLU A 912 5.19 14.07 -35.59
N LYS A 913 6.06 14.79 -36.33
CA LYS A 913 7.30 14.20 -36.88
C LYS A 913 8.19 13.63 -35.77
N ALA A 914 8.42 14.39 -34.71
CA ALA A 914 9.25 13.95 -33.59
C ALA A 914 8.62 12.74 -32.89
N HIS A 915 7.30 12.78 -32.66
CA HIS A 915 6.56 11.65 -32.11
C HIS A 915 6.74 10.37 -32.94
N ASP A 916 6.64 10.47 -34.27
CA ASP A 916 6.78 9.31 -35.15
C ASP A 916 8.23 8.79 -35.20
N ASP A 917 9.22 9.70 -35.25
CA ASP A 917 10.63 9.35 -35.25
C ASP A 917 11.05 8.66 -33.94
N VAL A 918 10.54 9.10 -32.79
CA VAL A 918 10.80 8.46 -31.49
C VAL A 918 10.21 7.06 -31.45
N LYS A 919 8.99 6.87 -31.94
CA LYS A 919 8.37 5.54 -32.02
C LYS A 919 9.15 4.61 -32.96
N ALA A 920 9.62 5.12 -34.09
CA ALA A 920 10.48 4.37 -34.99
C ALA A 920 11.82 4.00 -34.33
N ASN A 921 12.43 4.89 -33.54
CA ASN A 921 13.64 4.59 -32.75
C ASN A 921 13.40 3.44 -31.75
N ILE A 922 12.26 3.45 -31.05
CA ILE A 922 11.88 2.37 -30.13
C ILE A 922 11.75 1.03 -30.88
N VAL A 923 11.03 1.01 -32.01
CA VAL A 923 10.80 -0.21 -32.80
C VAL A 923 12.11 -0.73 -33.41
N LEU A 924 12.96 0.15 -33.93
CA LEU A 924 14.28 -0.22 -34.43
C LEU A 924 15.14 -0.82 -33.31
N THR A 925 15.16 -0.19 -32.14
CA THR A 925 15.92 -0.69 -30.98
C THR A 925 15.48 -2.11 -30.61
N LYS A 926 14.16 -2.37 -30.53
CA LYS A 926 13.61 -3.71 -30.26
C LYS A 926 14.05 -4.73 -31.33
N LYS A 927 14.04 -4.33 -32.61
CA LYS A 927 14.49 -5.18 -33.74
C LYS A 927 15.95 -5.57 -33.58
N VAL A 928 16.86 -4.62 -33.36
CA VAL A 928 18.30 -4.90 -33.29
C VAL A 928 18.68 -5.70 -32.05
N LEU A 929 18.03 -5.45 -30.91
CA LEU A 929 18.23 -6.25 -29.70
C LEU A 929 17.72 -7.68 -29.88
N THR A 930 16.63 -7.87 -30.62
CA THR A 930 16.12 -9.21 -30.96
C THR A 930 17.13 -9.96 -31.83
N GLU A 931 17.68 -9.31 -32.87
CA GLU A 931 18.71 -9.88 -33.74
C GLU A 931 20.00 -10.24 -32.98
N GLY A 932 20.36 -9.45 -31.95
CA GLY A 932 21.47 -9.73 -31.04
C GLY A 932 21.17 -10.72 -29.90
N GLY A 933 19.94 -11.22 -29.79
CA GLY A 933 19.54 -12.10 -28.68
C GLY A 933 19.49 -11.42 -27.30
N ALA A 934 19.35 -10.10 -27.27
CA ALA A 934 19.35 -9.22 -26.09
C ALA A 934 17.96 -8.67 -25.72
N TYR A 935 16.88 -9.25 -26.26
CA TYR A 935 15.49 -8.81 -26.03
C TYR A 935 14.61 -9.96 -25.52
N LYS A 936 13.79 -9.70 -24.49
CA LYS A 936 12.77 -10.61 -23.91
C LYS A 936 13.24 -12.04 -23.52
N LYS A 937 14.54 -12.30 -23.41
CA LYS A 937 15.07 -13.59 -22.91
C LYS A 937 15.28 -13.55 -21.39
N VAL A 938 14.29 -14.07 -20.65
CA VAL A 938 14.26 -14.07 -19.17
C VAL A 938 15.40 -14.89 -18.55
N GLU A 939 15.74 -16.01 -19.18
CA GLU A 939 16.90 -16.87 -18.89
C GLU A 939 18.23 -16.10 -18.89
N HIS A 940 18.26 -14.97 -19.57
CA HIS A 940 19.44 -14.16 -19.84
C HIS A 940 19.40 -12.77 -19.19
N GLY A 941 18.30 -12.40 -18.52
CA GLY A 941 18.14 -11.07 -17.91
C GLY A 941 18.25 -9.94 -18.94
N SER A 942 17.51 -10.04 -20.04
CA SER A 942 17.46 -9.02 -21.10
C SER A 942 16.35 -7.98 -20.86
N ILE A 943 16.46 -6.80 -21.49
CA ILE A 943 15.45 -5.72 -21.34
C ILE A 943 14.15 -6.10 -22.07
N GLY A 944 13.00 -5.91 -21.41
CA GLY A 944 11.67 -6.10 -21.97
C GLY A 944 11.15 -4.93 -22.81
N GLY A 945 9.94 -5.04 -23.36
CA GLY A 945 9.34 -4.01 -24.23
C GLY A 945 9.18 -2.64 -23.57
N ILE A 946 8.59 -2.60 -22.37
CA ILE A 946 8.45 -1.38 -21.55
C ILE A 946 9.83 -0.82 -21.16
N GLY A 947 10.79 -1.71 -20.85
CA GLY A 947 12.15 -1.28 -20.51
C GLY A 947 12.86 -0.59 -21.67
N VAL A 948 12.70 -1.09 -22.91
CA VAL A 948 13.24 -0.42 -24.10
C VAL A 948 12.55 0.93 -24.34
N GLU A 949 11.23 1.01 -24.16
CA GLU A 949 10.48 2.27 -24.29
C GLU A 949 10.98 3.33 -23.30
N ASN A 950 11.09 2.97 -22.02
CA ASN A 950 11.65 3.83 -20.98
C ASN A 950 13.10 4.21 -21.27
N TRP A 951 13.93 3.28 -21.73
CA TRP A 951 15.33 3.52 -22.04
C TRP A 951 15.50 4.56 -23.15
N ILE A 952 14.75 4.44 -24.25
CA ILE A 952 14.82 5.39 -25.36
C ILE A 952 14.23 6.75 -24.96
N LEU A 953 13.08 6.79 -24.29
CA LEU A 953 12.47 8.05 -23.85
C LEU A 953 13.37 8.83 -22.88
N SER A 954 14.05 8.14 -21.96
CA SER A 954 14.98 8.76 -21.01
C SER A 954 16.26 9.31 -21.66
N ASN A 955 16.53 8.92 -22.91
CA ASN A 955 17.68 9.38 -23.70
C ASN A 955 17.21 10.23 -24.89
N GLY A 956 16.23 11.10 -24.64
CA GLY A 956 15.72 12.07 -25.60
C GLY A 956 15.02 11.47 -26.82
N GLY A 957 14.49 10.25 -26.68
CA GLY A 957 13.77 9.56 -27.74
C GLY A 957 14.67 8.98 -28.84
N ASN A 958 15.98 8.87 -28.59
CA ASN A 958 16.97 8.50 -29.61
C ASN A 958 17.75 7.23 -29.24
N MET A 959 17.80 6.29 -30.19
CA MET A 959 18.47 5.00 -30.03
C MET A 959 19.99 5.13 -29.87
N LEU A 960 20.64 5.98 -30.66
CA LEU A 960 22.09 6.13 -30.62
C LEU A 960 22.53 6.80 -29.32
N GLU A 961 21.75 7.75 -28.83
CA GLU A 961 22.03 8.39 -27.54
C GLU A 961 21.89 7.39 -26.38
N ALA A 962 20.82 6.59 -26.37
CA ALA A 962 20.65 5.52 -25.39
C ALA A 962 21.83 4.52 -25.40
N PHE A 963 22.30 4.15 -26.59
CA PHE A 963 23.44 3.26 -26.76
C PHE A 963 24.75 3.91 -26.30
N ARG A 964 24.96 5.19 -26.60
CA ARG A 964 26.12 5.97 -26.18
C ARG A 964 26.20 6.05 -24.66
N THR A 965 25.13 6.48 -23.98
CA THR A 965 25.13 6.64 -22.52
C THR A 965 25.29 5.30 -21.79
N PHE A 966 24.68 4.23 -22.32
CA PHE A 966 24.87 2.88 -21.79
C PHE A 966 26.32 2.42 -21.93
N LYS A 967 26.94 2.64 -23.10
CA LYS A 967 28.35 2.31 -23.32
C LYS A 967 29.23 3.13 -22.39
N GLU A 968 29.05 4.43 -22.27
CA GLU A 968 29.85 5.28 -21.38
C GLU A 968 29.77 4.83 -19.92
N ALA A 969 28.59 4.46 -19.43
CA ALA A 969 28.44 3.94 -18.08
C ALA A 969 29.02 2.53 -17.89
N ALA A 970 29.20 1.77 -18.96
CA ALA A 970 29.74 0.41 -18.95
C ALA A 970 31.27 0.35 -18.88
N TYR A 971 31.98 1.47 -19.03
CA TYR A 971 33.44 1.51 -19.00
C TYR A 971 33.96 2.49 -17.93
N ASP A 972 35.15 2.20 -17.39
CA ASP A 972 35.87 3.13 -16.52
C ASP A 972 36.65 4.19 -17.33
N GLU A 973 37.29 5.13 -16.64
CA GLU A 973 38.11 6.19 -17.24
C GLU A 973 39.28 5.66 -18.09
N ASN A 974 39.67 4.39 -17.91
CA ASN A 974 40.74 3.72 -18.64
C ASN A 974 40.21 2.84 -19.78
N ASN A 975 38.92 2.95 -20.13
CA ASN A 975 38.23 2.10 -21.10
C ASN A 975 38.24 0.61 -20.77
N ASN A 976 38.29 0.23 -19.49
CA ASN A 976 38.03 -1.14 -19.07
C ASN A 976 36.53 -1.32 -18.81
N ARG A 977 35.98 -2.43 -19.30
CA ARG A 977 34.58 -2.78 -19.06
C ARG A 977 34.37 -3.05 -17.57
N LEU A 978 33.34 -2.41 -17.00
CA LEU A 978 32.95 -2.59 -15.61
C LEU A 978 32.18 -3.90 -15.42
N PRO A 979 32.30 -4.57 -14.26
CA PRO A 979 31.38 -5.64 -13.88
C PRO A 979 29.93 -5.14 -13.82
N LEU A 980 28.97 -6.02 -14.08
CA LEU A 980 27.54 -5.67 -14.04
C LEU A 980 27.12 -4.96 -12.75
N SER A 981 27.61 -5.42 -11.59
CA SER A 981 27.28 -4.83 -10.28
C SER A 981 27.77 -3.39 -10.10
N GLU A 982 28.84 -2.99 -10.80
CA GLU A 982 29.32 -1.60 -10.81
C GLU A 982 28.60 -0.77 -11.87
N PHE A 983 28.27 -1.36 -13.02
CA PHE A 983 27.42 -0.72 -14.03
C PHE A 983 26.03 -0.37 -13.47
N GLN A 984 25.40 -1.30 -12.75
CA GLN A 984 24.08 -1.12 -12.13
C GLN A 984 24.04 0.01 -11.09
N LYS A 985 25.18 0.37 -10.48
CA LYS A 985 25.25 1.53 -9.56
C LYS A 985 25.32 2.86 -10.31
N LYS A 986 25.73 2.86 -11.58
CA LYS A 986 25.99 4.05 -12.40
C LYS A 986 24.93 4.32 -13.45
N TYR A 987 24.15 3.31 -13.83
CA TYR A 987 23.18 3.41 -14.91
C TYR A 987 21.81 2.92 -14.44
N ARG A 988 20.78 3.71 -14.75
CA ARG A 988 19.39 3.47 -14.36
C ARG A 988 18.48 3.58 -15.56
N ILE A 989 17.45 2.74 -15.59
CA ILE A 989 16.35 2.84 -16.53
C ILE A 989 15.07 2.78 -15.70
N LEU A 990 14.73 3.91 -15.07
CA LEU A 990 13.60 4.01 -14.16
C LEU A 990 12.29 4.15 -14.93
N ASP A 991 11.27 3.46 -14.45
CA ASP A 991 9.88 3.60 -14.89
C ASP A 991 9.13 4.60 -13.98
N PRO A 992 8.66 5.75 -14.51
CA PRO A 992 7.86 6.67 -13.72
C PRO A 992 6.44 6.17 -13.48
N GLY A 993 6.00 5.08 -14.14
CA GLY A 993 4.74 4.41 -13.82
C GLY A 993 4.93 3.21 -12.88
N THR A 994 3.85 2.76 -12.26
CA THR A 994 3.87 1.61 -11.36
C THR A 994 3.72 0.28 -12.12
N ASN A 995 4.52 -0.70 -11.74
CA ASN A 995 4.38 -2.06 -12.24
C ASN A 995 3.17 -2.74 -11.60
N VAL A 996 2.12 -2.97 -12.39
CA VAL A 996 0.84 -3.56 -11.93
C VAL A 996 1.00 -4.88 -11.20
N LYS A 997 2.01 -5.69 -11.56
CA LYS A 997 2.22 -7.01 -10.96
C LYS A 997 2.89 -6.96 -9.59
N TYR A 998 3.82 -6.01 -9.39
CA TYR A 998 4.67 -5.94 -8.20
C TYR A 998 4.38 -4.72 -7.32
N ASN A 999 3.48 -3.84 -7.76
CA ASN A 999 3.08 -2.60 -7.10
C ASN A 999 4.28 -1.73 -6.67
N ASN A 1000 5.26 -1.58 -7.56
CA ASN A 1000 6.47 -0.79 -7.36
C ASN A 1000 6.96 -0.15 -8.67
N HIS A 1001 7.88 0.81 -8.56
CA HIS A 1001 8.61 1.32 -9.72
C HIS A 1001 9.66 0.31 -10.17
N SER A 1002 9.83 0.16 -11.48
CA SER A 1002 10.83 -0.73 -12.06
C SER A 1002 12.08 0.05 -12.44
N ASP A 1003 13.26 -0.44 -12.07
CA ASP A 1003 14.52 -0.04 -12.69
C ASP A 1003 15.04 -1.19 -13.56
N PHE A 1004 14.89 -1.06 -14.88
CA PHE A 1004 15.20 -2.13 -15.81
C PHE A 1004 16.70 -2.41 -15.91
N ALA A 1005 17.58 -1.48 -15.52
CA ALA A 1005 19.01 -1.75 -15.43
C ALA A 1005 19.33 -2.75 -14.29
N GLN A 1006 18.59 -2.68 -13.18
CA GLN A 1006 18.75 -3.61 -12.05
C GLN A 1006 18.27 -5.03 -12.39
N THR A 1007 17.42 -5.18 -13.40
CA THR A 1007 16.92 -6.49 -13.85
C THR A 1007 17.87 -7.25 -14.79
N LEU A 1008 18.94 -6.60 -15.23
CA LEU A 1008 19.92 -7.21 -16.13
C LEU A 1008 20.66 -8.36 -15.45
N LYS A 1009 21.04 -9.37 -16.24
CA LYS A 1009 22.01 -10.42 -15.86
C LYS A 1009 23.24 -10.31 -16.74
N GLU A 1010 24.35 -10.92 -16.31
CA GLU A 1010 25.67 -10.80 -16.97
C GLU A 1010 25.60 -11.05 -18.48
N GLY A 1011 24.97 -12.15 -18.91
CA GLY A 1011 24.84 -12.45 -20.35
C GLY A 1011 23.95 -11.47 -21.11
N GLY A 1012 22.94 -10.88 -20.47
CA GLY A 1012 22.11 -9.83 -21.06
C GLY A 1012 22.91 -8.55 -21.26
N TYR A 1013 23.66 -8.14 -20.23
CA TYR A 1013 24.58 -7.01 -20.27
C TYR A 1013 25.65 -7.15 -21.37
N GLU A 1014 26.25 -8.33 -21.51
CA GLU A 1014 27.19 -8.66 -22.58
C GLU A 1014 26.60 -8.48 -23.98
N ARG A 1015 25.45 -9.12 -24.23
CA ARG A 1015 24.82 -9.07 -25.56
C ARG A 1015 24.34 -7.68 -25.94
N ILE A 1016 23.91 -6.87 -24.96
CA ILE A 1016 23.55 -5.48 -25.23
C ILE A 1016 24.78 -4.70 -25.69
N LEU A 1017 25.92 -4.86 -25.03
CA LEU A 1017 27.18 -4.22 -25.46
C LEU A 1017 27.62 -4.70 -26.85
N ASP A 1018 27.52 -6.00 -27.14
CA ASP A 1018 27.83 -6.55 -28.46
C ASP A 1018 26.93 -5.99 -29.57
N VAL A 1019 25.67 -5.68 -29.25
CA VAL A 1019 24.77 -4.97 -30.16
C VAL A 1019 25.23 -3.53 -30.31
N ILE A 1020 25.43 -2.81 -29.21
CA ILE A 1020 25.85 -1.40 -29.22
C ILE A 1020 27.12 -1.19 -30.05
N ASP A 1021 28.14 -2.04 -29.90
CA ASP A 1021 29.41 -1.92 -30.61
C ASP A 1021 29.29 -2.06 -32.14
N LYS A 1022 28.21 -2.68 -32.64
CA LYS A 1022 27.92 -2.76 -34.09
C LYS A 1022 27.29 -1.48 -34.63
N TYR A 1023 26.60 -0.72 -33.78
CA TYR A 1023 25.84 0.48 -34.16
C TYR A 1023 26.56 1.79 -33.79
N ILE A 1024 27.47 1.75 -32.82
CA ILE A 1024 28.36 2.85 -32.47
C ILE A 1024 29.82 2.34 -32.53
N PRO A 1025 30.41 2.23 -33.74
CA PRO A 1025 31.83 1.92 -33.89
C PRO A 1025 32.68 3.00 -33.24
N THR A 1026 33.86 2.62 -32.78
CA THR A 1026 34.82 3.46 -32.04
C THR A 1026 35.29 4.69 -32.80
#